data_AF-A0A8S4APA0-F1
#
_entry.id   AF-A0A8S4APA0-F1
#
_cell.length_a   1.000
_cell.length_b   1.000
_cell.length_c   1.000
_cell.angle_alpha   90.00
_cell.angle_beta   90.00
_cell.angle_gamma   90.00
#
_symmetry.space_group_name_H-M   'P 1'
#
loop_
_entity.id
_entity.type
_entity.pdbx_description
1 polymer ?
#
loop_
_entity_poly.entity_id
_entity_poly.type
_entity_poly.pdbx_seq_one_letter_code
_entity_poly.pdbx_strand_id
1 'polypeptide(L)'
;MADQSRQIKLAAAKKKLKEFQQKSSPTSVGGEKGGGGAGAKKKRKVKGLNQLDASLTGRDSPDNTYADMETQGSSVPQLPDEPNSEPGRSSPMLNPAIANSDTNSESVSHSSELQEYPDTNGNENLKEENRPLSSTESLRQISQQLNGLVSESSAAYVNGDSTPSVSEKDLENQNQELAAALESSKLTNSQLNTKLDQLVHQTQELTDQLQKERREFEQRFSKEQGAMREQLQVHIQTIGILVSEKSELQTALQYTQQAARQKTAEAEDLHNRLQTTKQRVSELERTLSTVSTQQKQIEKHNKELEKERDNLRLEVLRLNNLSEETKQQSSELSEQLKLSTQDNAAMKLEVNDLHKRLEIAELMLQQCSSQSDPTSANQQYNLLLEEKQQLQAHSHQLMESITSLQTERDHYAEQIQEEGRVWKDKTEQLLTQVSLVAEERDRNINRVHELEASVAELKNAAAALLAEKEAQESSEPQLSGPSETEVALQEAFKTLQQEKEAVIAQYQAQLRDNEQLSRLCAEQETRLGEMEQQVESRAEEAEDRRRMLEDVQSDKATISRALTQNRTLKDQLAELQNGFVKLTNENMELTTAIQSEHHVKKELARRMGELQEELHNVKEQLELKCQETQGLVEQRDQVMAHLQQYSAGYQALASEREQLHQQYLQQSQLMDRLQHDESHGRAQLEISHSQLKQTQEHLEQLVQDNEQLKAEVRELLNSSALVTSSRDQGDGVESQSMHESPKNSSSIIIPEDFENQKEMEDFIRGALVQLEAERDEARMQLEEEHRLHMAARQQAAVALRFEQQHHINTPAHEHHHSLEQHSHCDHSNEHSEGGVPVEVHQALQAAMEKLQQRFTSLMQEKADLKERVEELEHRCIQLSGETDTIGEYIALYQSQRAIMKQKHQEKEQYISMLAQDKEEMKAKLAELQDLVMRLVAERNDWYNRYTGAVSGMGTANPDLLPVGEDCTHSEQQGHTDSELSGVTGAEALELVHQAGPSTGLEAGSSQTRSSGSVQTESSPKEDCTAKQIMQLLHEIQNPQGALRSHPFSGENPCIPFFYRPDEQDEVKILVV
;
A
#
# COMPACT_ATOMS: atom_id res chain seq x y z
N MET A 1 28.97 4.43 -34.62
CA MET A 1 28.40 3.24 -33.95
C MET A 1 27.54 3.60 -32.74
N ALA A 2 28.11 3.80 -31.53
CA ALA A 2 27.31 3.99 -30.30
C ALA A 2 26.29 5.14 -30.38
N ASP A 3 26.72 6.36 -30.73
CA ASP A 3 25.81 7.51 -30.83
C ASP A 3 24.76 7.38 -31.92
N GLN A 4 25.06 6.77 -33.07
CA GLN A 4 24.04 6.46 -34.08
C GLN A 4 22.98 5.50 -33.51
N SER A 5 23.36 4.47 -32.76
CA SER A 5 22.39 3.59 -32.09
C SER A 5 21.53 4.36 -31.09
N ARG A 6 22.13 5.26 -30.30
CA ARG A 6 21.42 6.15 -29.36
C ARG A 6 20.48 7.12 -30.07
N GLN A 7 20.90 7.70 -31.19
CA GLN A 7 20.16 8.68 -31.98
C GLN A 7 19.01 8.03 -32.76
N ILE A 8 19.21 6.83 -33.29
CA ILE A 8 18.15 5.98 -33.89
C ILE A 8 17.13 5.56 -32.84
N LYS A 9 17.57 5.13 -31.64
CA LYS A 9 16.67 4.82 -30.51
C LYS A 9 15.88 6.05 -30.06
N LEU A 10 16.50 7.23 -29.99
CA LEU A 10 15.81 8.50 -29.71
C LEU A 10 14.83 8.90 -30.81
N ALA A 11 15.16 8.68 -32.08
CA ALA A 11 14.25 8.93 -33.20
C ALA A 11 13.05 7.96 -33.18
N ALA A 12 13.28 6.67 -32.89
CA ALA A 12 12.23 5.68 -32.72
C ALA A 12 11.33 5.98 -31.50
N ALA A 13 11.90 6.40 -30.38
CA ALA A 13 11.15 6.85 -29.20
C ALA A 13 10.31 8.10 -29.50
N LYS A 14 10.87 9.11 -30.20
CA LYS A 14 10.12 10.29 -30.65
C LYS A 14 9.02 9.93 -31.66
N LYS A 15 9.24 8.95 -32.54
CA LYS A 15 8.21 8.43 -33.47
C LYS A 15 7.08 7.75 -32.69
N LYS A 16 7.39 6.83 -31.77
CA LYS A 16 6.38 6.18 -30.92
C LYS A 16 5.62 7.18 -30.04
N LEU A 17 6.29 8.19 -29.49
CA LEU A 17 5.63 9.26 -28.74
C LEU A 17 4.67 10.09 -29.62
N LYS A 18 5.07 10.39 -30.86
CA LYS A 18 4.20 11.09 -31.82
C LYS A 18 3.02 10.23 -32.26
N GLU A 19 3.22 8.92 -32.50
CA GLU A 19 2.15 7.96 -32.78
C GLU A 19 1.20 7.79 -31.59
N PHE A 20 1.70 7.84 -30.35
CA PHE A 20 0.89 7.83 -29.13
C PHE A 20 0.07 9.11 -28.98
N GLN A 21 0.67 10.29 -29.22
CA GLN A 21 -0.02 11.59 -29.20
C GLN A 21 -1.08 11.72 -30.31
N GLN A 22 -0.83 11.15 -31.50
CA GLN A 22 -1.81 11.06 -32.59
C GLN A 22 -2.93 10.05 -32.32
N LYS A 23 -2.75 9.10 -31.39
CA LYS A 23 -3.79 8.16 -30.94
C LYS A 23 -4.54 8.61 -29.68
N SER A 24 -4.05 9.62 -28.96
CA SER A 24 -4.61 10.11 -27.69
C SER A 24 -5.35 11.47 -27.81
N SER A 25 -5.73 11.85 -29.04
CA SER A 25 -6.51 13.07 -29.31
C SER A 25 -7.89 12.72 -29.91
N PRO A 26 -8.97 12.69 -29.10
CA PRO A 26 -10.32 12.40 -29.61
C PRO A 26 -10.83 13.56 -30.47
N THR A 27 -11.27 13.25 -31.69
CA THR A 27 -11.90 14.24 -32.59
C THR A 27 -13.37 14.43 -32.19
N SER A 28 -13.80 15.69 -32.04
CA SER A 28 -15.11 16.02 -31.46
C SER A 28 -16.23 16.16 -32.48
N VAL A 29 -17.26 15.32 -32.33
CA VAL A 29 -18.67 15.53 -32.69
C VAL A 29 -19.51 14.76 -31.65
N GLY A 30 -20.61 15.25 -31.08
CA GLY A 30 -21.27 16.55 -31.22
C GLY A 30 -22.81 16.39 -31.23
N GLY A 31 -23.56 16.90 -30.25
CA GLY A 31 -23.18 17.68 -29.08
C GLY A 31 -24.39 18.04 -28.20
N GLU A 32 -24.33 19.19 -27.52
CA GLU A 32 -25.35 19.75 -26.60
C GLU A 32 -25.57 18.98 -25.27
N LYS A 33 -25.91 19.60 -24.12
CA LYS A 33 -26.19 21.03 -23.82
C LYS A 33 -25.88 21.38 -22.35
N GLY A 34 -25.24 22.53 -22.10
CA GLY A 34 -25.14 23.18 -20.78
C GLY A 34 -24.03 22.66 -19.82
N GLY A 35 -23.40 23.48 -18.98
CA GLY A 35 -23.54 24.96 -18.90
C GLY A 35 -22.89 25.64 -17.69
N GLY A 36 -21.55 25.63 -17.58
CA GLY A 36 -20.80 26.38 -16.55
C GLY A 36 -20.83 25.79 -15.12
N GLY A 37 -20.01 26.26 -14.18
CA GLY A 37 -18.93 27.24 -14.32
C GLY A 37 -18.45 27.87 -13.00
N ALA A 38 -17.30 27.41 -12.49
CA ALA A 38 -16.41 28.08 -11.53
C ALA A 38 -16.89 28.50 -10.11
N GLY A 39 -16.07 28.11 -9.11
CA GLY A 39 -15.31 29.10 -8.31
C GLY A 39 -15.98 29.75 -7.09
N ALA A 40 -15.63 29.29 -5.89
CA ALA A 40 -15.99 29.97 -4.64
C ALA A 40 -15.08 31.17 -4.30
N LYS A 41 -15.65 32.27 -3.75
CA LYS A 41 -15.01 33.14 -2.72
C LYS A 41 -15.92 34.26 -2.14
N LYS A 42 -16.02 34.27 -0.80
CA LYS A 42 -16.01 35.43 0.14
C LYS A 42 -17.11 36.53 0.15
N LYS A 43 -17.73 36.65 1.34
CA LYS A 43 -17.92 37.86 2.20
C LYS A 43 -19.11 38.84 2.02
N ARG A 44 -19.61 39.27 3.21
CA ARG A 44 -20.42 40.47 3.58
C ARG A 44 -21.90 40.51 3.17
N LYS A 45 -22.80 41.29 3.83
CA LYS A 45 -22.99 41.76 5.24
C LYS A 45 -24.29 42.62 5.29
N VAL A 46 -24.94 42.77 6.46
CA VAL A 46 -26.00 43.79 6.78
C VAL A 46 -27.40 43.37 6.22
N LYS A 47 -28.56 43.58 6.87
CA LYS A 47 -28.96 44.53 7.94
C LYS A 47 -30.01 43.99 8.94
N GLY A 48 -29.91 44.44 10.20
CA GLY A 48 -31.03 44.62 11.16
C GLY A 48 -31.53 43.37 11.91
N LEU A 49 -32.22 43.50 13.04
CA LEU A 49 -32.29 44.62 14.02
C LEU A 49 -32.95 44.09 15.32
N ASN A 50 -32.60 44.63 16.51
CA ASN A 50 -33.29 44.42 17.80
C ASN A 50 -33.28 42.99 18.41
N GLN A 51 -33.41 42.78 19.73
CA GLN A 51 -33.03 43.55 20.94
C GLN A 51 -33.15 42.63 22.18
N LEU A 52 -32.48 42.96 23.29
CA LEU A 52 -32.51 42.28 24.62
C LEU A 52 -31.82 40.88 24.63
N ASP A 53 -30.95 40.51 25.59
CA ASP A 53 -30.92 40.60 27.07
C ASP A 53 -31.90 39.62 27.76
N ALA A 54 -31.52 38.86 28.81
CA ALA A 54 -30.22 38.65 29.48
C ALA A 54 -30.22 37.19 30.05
N SER A 55 -29.15 36.39 29.99
CA SER A 55 -27.90 36.40 30.80
C SER A 55 -28.00 35.71 32.18
N LEU A 56 -26.94 34.92 32.48
CA LEU A 56 -26.42 34.47 33.80
C LEU A 56 -26.95 33.20 34.50
N THR A 57 -25.95 32.40 34.95
CA THR A 57 -25.90 31.45 36.09
C THR A 57 -26.88 30.26 36.16
N GLY A 58 -26.48 29.03 36.52
CA GLY A 58 -25.13 28.47 36.77
C GLY A 58 -24.98 27.84 38.15
N ARG A 59 -24.54 26.56 38.20
CA ARG A 59 -24.54 25.65 39.38
C ARG A 59 -25.96 25.31 39.89
N ASP A 60 -26.24 24.19 40.57
CA ASP A 60 -25.41 23.23 41.31
C ASP A 60 -25.75 21.75 41.01
N SER A 61 -24.91 20.85 41.53
CA SER A 61 -25.19 19.43 41.83
C SER A 61 -25.16 19.29 43.37
N PRO A 62 -25.82 18.31 44.05
CA PRO A 62 -25.30 16.93 44.01
C PRO A 62 -26.29 15.76 44.29
N ASP A 63 -25.80 14.55 44.01
CA ASP A 63 -25.87 13.27 44.75
C ASP A 63 -27.16 12.59 45.29
N ASN A 64 -27.09 11.25 45.21
CA ASN A 64 -27.76 10.20 46.00
C ASN A 64 -29.29 9.97 45.75
N THR A 65 -29.83 8.75 45.90
CA THR A 65 -29.34 7.58 46.67
C THR A 65 -29.60 6.22 45.97
N TYR A 66 -28.96 5.17 46.49
CA TYR A 66 -29.02 3.74 46.16
C TYR A 66 -30.35 3.00 46.43
N ALA A 67 -30.35 1.71 46.05
CA ALA A 67 -31.21 0.56 46.40
C ALA A 67 -32.27 0.18 45.34
N ASP A 68 -32.31 -1.01 44.73
CA ASP A 68 -31.93 -2.40 45.08
C ASP A 68 -33.00 -3.20 45.83
N MET A 69 -33.66 -4.14 45.13
CA MET A 69 -33.71 -5.58 45.44
C MET A 69 -34.54 -6.36 44.41
N GLU A 70 -34.12 -7.59 44.12
CA GLU A 70 -34.85 -8.58 43.30
C GLU A 70 -35.96 -9.30 44.09
N THR A 71 -36.93 -9.94 43.40
CA THR A 71 -37.27 -11.37 43.62
C THR A 71 -38.34 -11.93 42.67
N GLN A 72 -38.10 -13.15 42.16
CA GLN A 72 -39.07 -14.18 41.69
C GLN A 72 -40.03 -13.85 40.51
N GLY A 73 -40.37 -14.78 39.60
CA GLY A 73 -39.85 -16.14 39.37
C GLY A 73 -40.88 -17.08 38.70
N SER A 74 -40.42 -17.99 37.83
CA SER A 74 -41.20 -19.06 37.14
C SER A 74 -42.14 -18.58 35.98
N SER A 75 -42.38 -19.32 34.88
CA SER A 75 -41.95 -20.67 34.45
C SER A 75 -41.76 -20.79 32.91
N VAL A 76 -41.18 -21.91 32.46
CA VAL A 76 -40.94 -22.37 31.06
C VAL A 76 -41.55 -23.80 30.96
N PRO A 77 -42.25 -24.26 29.87
CA PRO A 77 -41.55 -24.91 28.73
C PRO A 77 -42.23 -25.03 27.32
N GLN A 78 -41.37 -25.19 26.29
CA GLN A 78 -41.40 -26.12 25.13
C GLN A 78 -42.64 -26.37 24.21
N LEU A 79 -42.43 -26.16 22.89
CA LEU A 79 -42.67 -27.10 21.74
C LEU A 79 -44.14 -27.54 21.37
N PRO A 80 -44.41 -28.24 20.23
CA PRO A 80 -43.81 -28.21 18.86
C PRO A 80 -44.85 -28.32 17.68
N ASP A 81 -44.34 -28.61 16.46
CA ASP A 81 -44.90 -29.44 15.36
C ASP A 81 -45.90 -28.92 14.28
N GLU A 82 -45.86 -29.63 13.14
CA GLU A 82 -46.62 -29.46 11.88
C GLU A 82 -48.04 -30.10 11.92
N PRO A 83 -48.82 -30.08 10.80
CA PRO A 83 -48.71 -31.21 9.86
C PRO A 83 -48.89 -30.91 8.34
N ASN A 84 -48.28 -31.77 7.52
CA ASN A 84 -48.57 -32.15 6.12
C ASN A 84 -49.80 -31.56 5.39
N SER A 85 -49.60 -31.09 4.14
CA SER A 85 -50.06 -31.82 2.92
C SER A 85 -49.88 -31.04 1.59
N GLU A 86 -49.52 -31.77 0.51
CA GLU A 86 -49.69 -31.38 -0.91
C GLU A 86 -51.20 -31.39 -1.34
N PRO A 87 -51.61 -31.02 -2.58
CA PRO A 87 -50.89 -30.50 -3.77
C PRO A 87 -51.53 -29.23 -4.39
N GLY A 88 -51.08 -28.77 -5.58
CA GLY A 88 -51.90 -27.85 -6.40
C GLY A 88 -51.24 -27.19 -7.63
N ARG A 89 -51.47 -27.72 -8.83
CA ARG A 89 -50.99 -27.16 -10.11
C ARG A 89 -51.82 -25.94 -10.61
N SER A 90 -51.11 -24.90 -11.05
CA SER A 90 -51.36 -24.06 -12.26
C SER A 90 -52.73 -23.42 -12.57
N SER A 91 -52.76 -22.08 -12.54
CA SER A 91 -53.36 -21.20 -13.58
C SER A 91 -54.92 -21.18 -13.69
N PRO A 92 -55.57 -20.34 -14.54
CA PRO A 92 -55.03 -19.33 -15.48
C PRO A 92 -55.78 -17.95 -15.55
N MET A 93 -55.22 -17.03 -16.38
CA MET A 93 -55.91 -16.08 -17.29
C MET A 93 -56.90 -15.00 -16.76
N LEU A 94 -56.68 -13.72 -17.11
CA LEU A 94 -57.49 -12.98 -18.11
C LEU A 94 -57.05 -11.51 -18.39
N ASN A 95 -57.42 -11.05 -19.60
CA ASN A 95 -57.34 -9.68 -20.17
C ASN A 95 -58.58 -8.83 -19.75
N PRO A 96 -58.77 -7.51 -20.06
CA PRO A 96 -58.49 -6.84 -21.36
C PRO A 96 -58.27 -5.29 -21.43
N ALA A 97 -58.26 -4.75 -22.67
CA ALA A 97 -58.68 -3.40 -23.12
C ALA A 97 -57.69 -2.19 -22.95
N ILE A 98 -57.69 -1.12 -23.79
CA ILE A 98 -57.95 -0.87 -25.24
C ILE A 98 -57.56 0.61 -25.60
N ALA A 99 -57.35 0.94 -26.89
CA ALA A 99 -57.28 2.31 -27.50
C ALA A 99 -56.04 3.20 -27.18
N ASN A 100 -55.60 4.19 -27.99
CA ASN A 100 -55.88 4.59 -29.41
C ASN A 100 -54.78 5.57 -29.92
N SER A 101 -54.69 5.77 -31.26
CA SER A 101 -54.13 6.95 -32.01
C SER A 101 -52.67 7.41 -31.78
N ASP A 102 -51.83 7.79 -32.76
CA ASP A 102 -51.79 7.80 -34.26
C ASP A 102 -50.27 7.97 -34.66
N THR A 103 -49.71 8.31 -35.84
CA THR A 103 -50.15 8.97 -37.10
C THR A 103 -49.31 8.56 -38.34
N ASN A 104 -49.81 8.93 -39.54
CA ASN A 104 -49.10 9.44 -40.75
C ASN A 104 -47.67 10.01 -40.56
N SER A 105 -46.76 10.06 -41.56
CA SER A 105 -46.74 9.89 -43.05
C SER A 105 -45.24 9.74 -43.49
N GLU A 106 -44.71 9.43 -44.70
CA GLU A 106 -45.08 9.01 -46.09
C GLU A 106 -43.75 8.90 -46.91
N SER A 107 -43.60 8.59 -48.22
CA SER A 107 -44.31 7.82 -49.29
C SER A 107 -43.33 7.64 -50.50
N VAL A 108 -43.80 7.37 -51.73
CA VAL A 108 -43.06 7.32 -53.04
C VAL A 108 -42.09 6.13 -53.24
N SER A 109 -42.11 5.31 -54.32
CA SER A 109 -43.08 4.98 -55.40
C SER A 109 -42.63 3.65 -56.04
N HIS A 110 -43.45 2.62 -56.29
CA HIS A 110 -44.60 2.46 -57.22
C HIS A 110 -44.27 2.15 -58.70
N SER A 111 -44.53 0.89 -59.09
CA SER A 111 -44.81 0.32 -60.43
C SER A 111 -45.14 -1.17 -60.22
N SER A 112 -46.19 -1.81 -60.73
CA SER A 112 -47.30 -1.39 -61.62
C SER A 112 -48.60 -2.16 -61.27
N GLU A 113 -49.74 -1.78 -61.86
CA GLU A 113 -51.08 -2.38 -61.60
C GLU A 113 -51.97 -2.37 -62.87
N LEU A 114 -53.09 -3.12 -62.86
CA LEU A 114 -54.21 -3.15 -63.83
C LEU A 114 -53.91 -3.84 -65.21
N GLN A 115 -54.89 -4.36 -65.99
CA GLN A 115 -56.36 -4.13 -65.98
C GLN A 115 -57.23 -5.30 -66.57
N GLU A 116 -58.37 -5.59 -65.93
CA GLU A 116 -59.72 -6.08 -66.38
C GLU A 116 -60.00 -7.22 -67.42
N TYR A 117 -60.81 -8.22 -66.96
CA TYR A 117 -62.03 -8.87 -67.57
C TYR A 117 -62.04 -9.59 -68.96
N PRO A 118 -63.01 -10.50 -69.26
CA PRO A 118 -63.90 -11.36 -68.43
C PRO A 118 -64.07 -12.85 -68.93
N ASP A 119 -65.01 -13.58 -68.29
CA ASP A 119 -65.90 -14.65 -68.82
C ASP A 119 -65.52 -16.17 -68.91
N THR A 120 -66.54 -17.00 -68.55
CA THR A 120 -66.76 -18.46 -68.78
C THR A 120 -65.86 -19.49 -68.05
N ASN A 121 -66.40 -20.31 -67.13
CA ASN A 121 -66.98 -21.68 -67.29
C ASN A 121 -65.95 -22.80 -67.55
N GLY A 122 -66.02 -24.01 -66.97
CA GLY A 122 -66.89 -24.64 -65.96
C GLY A 122 -66.15 -25.91 -65.44
N ASN A 123 -66.29 -26.39 -64.20
CA ASN A 123 -67.38 -27.17 -63.60
C ASN A 123 -68.03 -28.26 -64.50
N GLU A 124 -68.38 -29.37 -63.84
CA GLU A 124 -69.12 -30.57 -64.28
C GLU A 124 -68.34 -31.54 -65.18
N ASN A 125 -68.19 -32.84 -64.88
CA ASN A 125 -69.07 -33.89 -64.29
C ASN A 125 -69.96 -34.62 -65.31
N LEU A 126 -69.34 -35.56 -66.03
CA LEU A 126 -69.93 -36.71 -66.72
C LEU A 126 -68.95 -37.87 -66.49
N LYS A 127 -69.28 -39.06 -65.97
CA LYS A 127 -70.36 -40.03 -66.28
C LYS A 127 -70.42 -40.46 -67.74
N GLU A 128 -70.26 -41.79 -67.92
CA GLU A 128 -70.43 -42.53 -69.18
C GLU A 128 -69.42 -42.13 -70.28
N GLU A 129 -69.04 -42.99 -71.24
CA GLU A 129 -69.58 -44.31 -71.61
C GLU A 129 -68.58 -45.48 -71.48
N ASN A 130 -69.11 -46.66 -71.18
CA ASN A 130 -68.53 -47.90 -71.72
C ASN A 130 -68.96 -48.02 -73.20
N ARG A 131 -68.06 -47.76 -74.16
CA ARG A 131 -68.23 -48.28 -75.53
C ARG A 131 -66.90 -48.71 -76.18
N PRO A 132 -66.89 -49.82 -76.94
CA PRO A 132 -65.74 -50.23 -77.72
C PRO A 132 -65.58 -49.35 -78.97
N LEU A 133 -64.37 -49.25 -79.50
CA LEU A 133 -64.12 -48.73 -80.85
C LEU A 133 -64.62 -49.74 -81.89
N SER A 134 -65.94 -49.72 -82.09
CA SER A 134 -66.66 -50.56 -83.04
C SER A 134 -66.36 -50.15 -84.47
N SER A 135 -65.71 -51.04 -85.22
CA SER A 135 -66.20 -51.62 -86.48
C SER A 135 -67.15 -50.78 -87.37
N THR A 136 -66.88 -49.50 -87.64
CA THR A 136 -67.72 -48.69 -88.56
C THR A 136 -66.99 -48.22 -89.81
N GLU A 137 -65.68 -47.96 -89.79
CA GLU A 137 -64.95 -47.53 -91.00
C GLU A 137 -64.79 -48.66 -92.03
N SER A 138 -64.30 -49.83 -91.59
CA SER A 138 -64.27 -51.04 -92.42
C SER A 138 -65.67 -51.41 -92.96
N LEU A 139 -66.71 -51.31 -92.12
CA LEU A 139 -68.10 -51.58 -92.55
C LEU A 139 -68.65 -50.53 -93.52
N ARG A 140 -68.20 -49.26 -93.44
CA ARG A 140 -68.54 -48.20 -94.39
C ARG A 140 -67.85 -48.41 -95.74
N GLN A 141 -66.58 -48.84 -95.72
CA GLN A 141 -65.79 -49.15 -96.92
C GLN A 141 -66.37 -50.38 -97.66
N ILE A 142 -66.72 -51.44 -96.91
CA ILE A 142 -67.42 -52.63 -97.42
C ILE A 142 -68.83 -52.25 -97.94
N SER A 143 -69.58 -51.40 -97.24
CA SER A 143 -70.90 -50.93 -97.69
C SER A 143 -70.82 -50.12 -99.00
N GLN A 144 -69.79 -49.28 -99.16
CA GLN A 144 -69.56 -48.53 -100.40
C GLN A 144 -69.15 -49.42 -101.58
N GLN A 145 -68.45 -50.54 -101.34
CA GLN A 145 -68.11 -51.51 -102.39
C GLN A 145 -69.27 -52.47 -102.71
N LEU A 146 -70.11 -52.86 -101.74
CA LEU A 146 -71.33 -53.65 -101.97
C LEU A 146 -72.38 -52.87 -102.78
N ASN A 147 -72.53 -51.56 -102.58
CA ASN A 147 -73.37 -50.73 -103.45
C ASN A 147 -72.85 -50.65 -104.90
N GLY A 148 -71.56 -50.93 -105.14
CA GLY A 148 -70.98 -51.07 -106.48
C GLY A 148 -71.31 -52.38 -107.19
N LEU A 149 -71.84 -53.40 -106.48
CA LEU A 149 -72.11 -54.74 -107.01
C LEU A 149 -73.60 -55.11 -107.10
N VAL A 150 -74.50 -54.16 -106.80
CA VAL A 150 -75.97 -54.37 -106.82
C VAL A 150 -76.67 -53.51 -107.90
N SER A 151 -75.92 -52.67 -108.63
CA SER A 151 -76.48 -51.76 -109.64
C SER A 151 -76.40 -52.25 -111.09
N GLU A 152 -75.70 -53.35 -111.37
CA GLU A 152 -75.71 -53.99 -112.70
C GLU A 152 -76.21 -55.43 -112.62
N SER A 153 -77.38 -55.67 -113.19
CA SER A 153 -77.95 -57.00 -113.40
C SER A 153 -78.77 -57.02 -114.68
N SER A 154 -78.68 -58.14 -115.39
CA SER A 154 -79.60 -58.58 -116.47
C SER A 154 -79.59 -57.82 -117.81
N ALA A 155 -78.66 -58.21 -118.68
CA ALA A 155 -78.89 -58.33 -120.12
C ALA A 155 -78.04 -59.49 -120.68
N ALA A 156 -78.55 -60.44 -121.48
CA ALA A 156 -79.94 -60.76 -121.79
C ALA A 156 -80.10 -62.27 -122.09
N TYR A 157 -81.26 -62.85 -121.82
CA TYR A 157 -81.64 -64.21 -122.23
C TYR A 157 -82.26 -64.18 -123.63
N VAL A 158 -81.75 -64.98 -124.58
CA VAL A 158 -82.39 -65.23 -125.89
C VAL A 158 -82.21 -66.70 -126.29
N ASN A 159 -83.25 -67.25 -126.94
CA ASN A 159 -83.40 -68.57 -127.58
C ASN A 159 -82.12 -69.10 -128.29
N GLY A 160 -81.96 -70.41 -128.54
CA GLY A 160 -82.90 -71.53 -128.35
C GLY A 160 -83.04 -72.39 -129.63
N ASP A 161 -82.74 -73.68 -129.48
CA ASP A 161 -83.00 -74.84 -130.39
C ASP A 161 -82.70 -74.71 -131.90
N SER A 162 -81.61 -75.35 -132.37
CA SER A 162 -81.48 -75.98 -133.70
C SER A 162 -80.17 -76.78 -133.86
N THR A 163 -80.28 -78.00 -134.40
CA THR A 163 -79.17 -78.80 -135.01
C THR A 163 -78.91 -78.36 -136.48
N PRO A 164 -77.78 -78.67 -137.16
CA PRO A 164 -76.89 -79.84 -136.98
C PRO A 164 -75.35 -79.60 -137.06
N SER A 165 -74.59 -80.71 -137.10
CA SER A 165 -73.12 -80.88 -137.17
C SER A 165 -72.38 -79.94 -138.15
N VAL A 166 -71.16 -79.46 -137.84
CA VAL A 166 -69.83 -80.16 -137.84
C VAL A 166 -68.84 -79.25 -137.03
N SER A 167 -67.76 -79.67 -136.35
CA SER A 167 -66.77 -80.77 -136.54
C SER A 167 -66.22 -81.37 -135.22
N GLU A 168 -65.29 -82.33 -135.30
CA GLU A 168 -64.59 -82.96 -134.16
C GLU A 168 -63.21 -82.35 -133.84
N LYS A 169 -62.45 -81.91 -134.86
CA LYS A 169 -61.01 -81.61 -134.71
C LYS A 169 -60.67 -80.29 -133.99
N ASP A 170 -61.58 -79.32 -134.01
CA ASP A 170 -61.33 -77.99 -133.43
C ASP A 170 -61.51 -77.97 -131.90
N LEU A 171 -62.31 -78.90 -131.36
CA LEU A 171 -62.52 -79.10 -129.91
C LEU A 171 -61.26 -79.61 -129.18
N GLU A 172 -60.42 -80.38 -129.86
CA GLU A 172 -59.21 -80.98 -129.27
C GLU A 172 -58.13 -79.92 -129.04
N ASN A 173 -57.92 -79.02 -130.01
CA ASN A 173 -57.00 -77.89 -129.89
C ASN A 173 -57.43 -76.93 -128.77
N GLN A 174 -58.72 -76.56 -128.72
CA GLN A 174 -59.24 -75.68 -127.67
C GLN A 174 -59.10 -76.29 -126.27
N ASN A 175 -59.27 -77.61 -126.12
CA ASN A 175 -59.02 -78.28 -124.84
C ASN A 175 -57.54 -78.26 -124.43
N GLN A 176 -56.60 -78.45 -125.36
CA GLN A 176 -55.17 -78.37 -125.05
C GLN A 176 -54.74 -76.93 -124.68
N GLU A 177 -55.27 -75.92 -125.38
CA GLU A 177 -54.99 -74.51 -125.07
C GLU A 177 -55.58 -74.09 -123.72
N LEU A 178 -56.82 -74.50 -123.41
CA LEU A 178 -57.44 -74.32 -122.09
C LEU A 178 -56.67 -75.03 -120.98
N ALA A 179 -56.19 -76.26 -121.21
CA ALA A 179 -55.39 -77.00 -120.23
C ALA A 179 -54.03 -76.33 -119.98
N ALA A 180 -53.35 -75.85 -121.03
CA ALA A 180 -52.09 -75.11 -120.91
C ALA A 180 -52.28 -73.76 -120.20
N ALA A 181 -53.36 -73.02 -120.50
CA ALA A 181 -53.73 -71.80 -119.80
C ALA A 181 -54.10 -72.08 -118.32
N LEU A 182 -54.76 -73.20 -118.03
CA LEU A 182 -55.08 -73.62 -116.67
C LEU A 182 -53.83 -74.00 -115.86
N GLU A 183 -52.88 -74.75 -116.43
CA GLU A 183 -51.61 -75.06 -115.74
C GLU A 183 -50.73 -73.80 -115.58
N SER A 184 -50.73 -72.88 -116.55
CA SER A 184 -50.10 -71.57 -116.40
C SER A 184 -50.75 -70.74 -115.29
N SER A 185 -52.09 -70.78 -115.18
CA SER A 185 -52.86 -70.15 -114.11
C SER A 185 -52.59 -70.80 -112.75
N LYS A 186 -52.48 -72.13 -112.66
CA LYS A 186 -52.07 -72.84 -111.44
C LYS A 186 -50.65 -72.49 -111.02
N LEU A 187 -49.70 -72.47 -111.95
CA LEU A 187 -48.29 -72.14 -111.67
C LEU A 187 -48.15 -70.69 -111.20
N THR A 188 -48.84 -69.74 -111.85
CA THR A 188 -48.85 -68.33 -111.42
C THR A 188 -49.57 -68.14 -110.08
N ASN A 189 -50.69 -68.81 -109.83
CA ASN A 189 -51.30 -68.83 -108.49
C ASN A 189 -50.38 -69.46 -107.43
N SER A 190 -49.63 -70.51 -107.76
CA SER A 190 -48.64 -71.09 -106.83
C SER A 190 -47.48 -70.14 -106.54
N GLN A 191 -47.02 -69.38 -107.54
CA GLN A 191 -46.00 -68.33 -107.38
C GLN A 191 -46.53 -67.10 -106.65
N LEU A 192 -47.82 -66.80 -106.76
CA LEU A 192 -48.48 -65.73 -106.00
C LEU A 192 -48.73 -66.15 -104.54
N ASN A 193 -49.17 -67.39 -104.29
CA ASN A 193 -49.33 -67.92 -102.93
C ASN A 193 -47.98 -67.99 -102.21
N THR A 194 -46.93 -68.54 -102.82
CA THR A 194 -45.60 -68.56 -102.19
C THR A 194 -45.03 -67.16 -101.93
N LYS A 195 -45.36 -66.15 -102.75
CA LYS A 195 -45.07 -64.73 -102.45
C LYS A 195 -45.97 -64.15 -101.36
N LEU A 196 -47.23 -64.56 -101.28
CA LEU A 196 -48.16 -64.16 -100.22
C LEU A 196 -47.68 -64.72 -98.88
N ASP A 197 -47.32 -66.00 -98.82
CA ASP A 197 -46.78 -66.67 -97.65
C ASP A 197 -45.46 -66.02 -97.19
N GLN A 198 -44.57 -65.66 -98.13
CA GLN A 198 -43.34 -64.90 -97.83
C GLN A 198 -43.63 -63.49 -97.30
N LEU A 199 -44.59 -62.77 -97.87
CA LEU A 199 -44.99 -61.44 -97.39
C LEU A 199 -45.71 -61.51 -96.04
N VAL A 200 -46.50 -62.56 -95.78
CA VAL A 200 -47.13 -62.82 -94.49
C VAL A 200 -46.06 -63.16 -93.44
N HIS A 201 -45.07 -64.00 -93.78
CA HIS A 201 -43.94 -64.30 -92.89
C HIS A 201 -43.13 -63.04 -92.55
N GLN A 202 -42.78 -62.24 -93.55
CA GLN A 202 -42.07 -60.96 -93.34
C GLN A 202 -42.92 -59.97 -92.52
N THR A 203 -44.24 -59.91 -92.75
CA THR A 203 -45.15 -59.07 -91.96
C THR A 203 -45.24 -59.55 -90.50
N GLN A 204 -45.23 -60.87 -90.27
CA GLN A 204 -45.21 -61.47 -88.94
C GLN A 204 -43.87 -61.20 -88.24
N GLU A 205 -42.73 -61.42 -88.89
CA GLU A 205 -41.39 -61.13 -88.36
C GLU A 205 -41.23 -59.64 -87.98
N LEU A 206 -41.68 -58.72 -88.86
CA LEU A 206 -41.68 -57.28 -88.56
C LEU A 206 -42.64 -56.93 -87.42
N THR A 207 -43.78 -57.61 -87.32
CA THR A 207 -44.73 -57.42 -86.21
C THR A 207 -44.15 -57.91 -84.88
N ASP A 208 -43.51 -59.08 -84.86
CA ASP A 208 -42.89 -59.65 -83.66
C ASP A 208 -41.66 -58.86 -83.22
N GLN A 209 -40.85 -58.38 -84.17
CA GLN A 209 -39.74 -57.46 -83.91
C GLN A 209 -40.24 -56.13 -83.33
N LEU A 210 -41.30 -55.54 -83.90
CA LEU A 210 -41.91 -54.30 -83.38
C LEU A 210 -42.58 -54.52 -82.01
N GLN A 211 -43.19 -55.69 -81.76
CA GLN A 211 -43.66 -56.05 -80.42
C GLN A 211 -42.52 -56.28 -79.43
N LYS A 212 -41.38 -56.81 -79.88
CA LYS A 212 -40.18 -57.00 -79.05
C LYS A 212 -39.57 -55.65 -78.68
N GLU A 213 -39.36 -54.76 -79.65
CA GLU A 213 -38.84 -53.41 -79.42
C GLU A 213 -39.76 -52.58 -78.52
N ARG A 214 -41.09 -52.70 -78.65
CA ARG A 214 -42.05 -52.12 -77.69
C ARG A 214 -41.88 -52.66 -76.27
N ARG A 215 -41.73 -53.99 -76.11
CA ARG A 215 -41.49 -54.62 -74.79
C ARG A 215 -40.14 -54.21 -74.19
N GLU A 216 -39.09 -54.12 -75.00
CA GLU A 216 -37.78 -53.65 -74.55
C GLU A 216 -37.80 -52.16 -74.18
N PHE A 217 -38.50 -51.31 -74.95
CA PHE A 217 -38.67 -49.89 -74.63
C PHE A 217 -39.45 -49.71 -73.32
N GLU A 218 -40.59 -50.40 -73.17
CA GLU A 218 -41.41 -50.35 -71.95
C GLU A 218 -40.62 -50.85 -70.73
N GLN A 219 -39.80 -51.89 -70.89
CA GLN A 219 -38.93 -52.38 -69.82
C GLN A 219 -37.82 -51.38 -69.46
N ARG A 220 -37.20 -50.73 -70.45
CA ARG A 220 -36.18 -49.68 -70.22
C ARG A 220 -36.80 -48.47 -69.53
N PHE A 221 -37.93 -47.98 -70.03
CA PHE A 221 -38.68 -46.88 -69.44
C PHE A 221 -39.14 -47.20 -68.01
N SER A 222 -39.64 -48.42 -67.76
CA SER A 222 -40.01 -48.86 -66.41
C SER A 222 -38.82 -48.90 -65.44
N LYS A 223 -37.64 -49.34 -65.91
CA LYS A 223 -36.39 -49.33 -65.11
C LYS A 223 -35.89 -47.92 -64.82
N GLU A 224 -35.87 -47.04 -65.83
CA GLU A 224 -35.46 -45.65 -65.68
C GLU A 224 -36.42 -44.87 -64.76
N GLN A 225 -37.73 -45.07 -64.93
CA GLN A 225 -38.76 -44.53 -64.04
C GLN A 225 -38.66 -45.10 -62.61
N GLY A 226 -38.19 -46.35 -62.44
CA GLY A 226 -37.84 -46.93 -61.16
C GLY A 226 -36.67 -46.20 -60.50
N ALA A 227 -35.52 -46.14 -61.18
CA ALA A 227 -34.33 -45.46 -60.71
C ALA A 227 -34.56 -43.98 -60.38
N MET A 228 -35.37 -43.27 -61.17
CA MET A 228 -35.75 -41.88 -60.89
C MET A 228 -36.66 -41.73 -59.65
N ARG A 229 -37.52 -42.72 -59.35
CA ARG A 229 -38.29 -42.76 -58.09
C ARG A 229 -37.39 -43.06 -56.90
N GLU A 230 -36.46 -44.00 -57.03
CA GLU A 230 -35.49 -44.34 -55.99
C GLU A 230 -34.58 -43.14 -55.66
N GLN A 231 -34.05 -42.46 -56.69
CA GLN A 231 -33.27 -41.24 -56.50
C GLN A 231 -34.08 -40.13 -55.84
N LEU A 232 -35.35 -39.93 -56.23
CA LEU A 232 -36.25 -38.98 -55.57
C LEU A 232 -36.49 -39.35 -54.10
N GLN A 233 -36.69 -40.63 -53.79
CA GLN A 233 -36.88 -41.12 -52.42
C GLN A 233 -35.63 -40.89 -51.56
N VAL A 234 -34.43 -41.17 -52.09
CA VAL A 234 -33.15 -40.88 -51.44
C VAL A 234 -32.98 -39.38 -51.20
N HIS A 235 -33.32 -38.52 -52.17
CA HIS A 235 -33.28 -37.07 -51.98
C HIS A 235 -34.27 -36.57 -50.92
N ILE A 236 -35.50 -37.10 -50.88
CA ILE A 236 -36.49 -36.80 -49.84
C ILE A 236 -35.97 -37.20 -48.45
N GLN A 237 -35.39 -38.40 -48.32
CA GLN A 237 -34.80 -38.87 -47.07
C GLN A 237 -33.60 -38.01 -46.63
N THR A 238 -32.73 -37.64 -47.57
CA THR A 238 -31.56 -36.77 -47.33
C THR A 238 -31.99 -35.38 -46.87
N ILE A 239 -32.99 -34.78 -47.52
CA ILE A 239 -33.59 -33.50 -47.11
C ILE A 239 -34.23 -33.63 -45.72
N GLY A 240 -34.91 -34.75 -45.44
CA GLY A 240 -35.47 -35.04 -44.11
C GLY A 240 -34.41 -35.02 -43.02
N ILE A 241 -33.33 -35.77 -43.21
CA ILE A 241 -32.19 -35.85 -42.27
C ILE A 241 -31.57 -34.46 -42.05
N LEU A 242 -31.25 -33.73 -43.12
CA LEU A 242 -30.67 -32.39 -43.04
C LEU A 242 -31.61 -31.37 -42.36
N VAL A 243 -32.94 -31.55 -42.46
CA VAL A 243 -33.92 -30.69 -41.76
C VAL A 243 -34.01 -31.05 -40.28
N SER A 244 -33.97 -32.33 -39.89
CA SER A 244 -33.88 -32.73 -38.48
C SER A 244 -32.56 -32.27 -37.84
N GLU A 245 -31.42 -32.54 -38.47
CA GLU A 245 -30.10 -32.10 -37.99
C GLU A 245 -30.03 -30.58 -37.83
N LYS A 246 -30.54 -29.82 -38.81
CA LYS A 246 -30.63 -28.36 -38.71
C LYS A 246 -31.52 -27.92 -37.54
N SER A 247 -32.64 -28.59 -37.31
CA SER A 247 -33.55 -28.27 -36.19
C SER A 247 -32.94 -28.58 -34.83
N GLU A 248 -32.23 -29.72 -34.71
CA GLU A 248 -31.51 -30.12 -33.51
C GLU A 248 -30.33 -29.18 -33.22
N LEU A 249 -29.50 -28.88 -34.22
CA LEU A 249 -28.39 -27.92 -34.10
C LEU A 249 -28.90 -26.51 -33.77
N GLN A 250 -30.01 -26.06 -34.37
CA GLN A 250 -30.62 -24.76 -34.04
C GLN A 250 -31.13 -24.72 -32.58
N THR A 251 -31.71 -25.82 -32.10
CA THR A 251 -32.18 -25.95 -30.72
C THR A 251 -31.01 -25.99 -29.73
N ALA A 252 -29.97 -26.78 -30.01
CA ALA A 252 -28.76 -26.87 -29.21
C ALA A 252 -28.00 -25.54 -29.16
N LEU A 253 -27.93 -24.81 -30.29
CA LEU A 253 -27.37 -23.47 -30.37
C LEU A 253 -28.16 -22.47 -29.51
N GLN A 254 -29.50 -22.48 -29.59
CA GLN A 254 -30.36 -21.61 -28.78
C GLN A 254 -30.19 -21.89 -27.29
N TYR A 255 -30.19 -23.16 -26.88
CA TYR A 255 -29.94 -23.57 -25.49
C TYR A 255 -28.56 -23.11 -25.01
N THR A 256 -27.51 -23.32 -25.81
CA THR A 256 -26.14 -22.91 -25.48
C THR A 256 -26.01 -21.39 -25.38
N GLN A 257 -26.66 -20.62 -26.26
CA GLN A 257 -26.71 -19.15 -26.16
C GLN A 257 -27.45 -18.68 -24.90
N GLN A 258 -28.53 -19.35 -24.50
CA GLN A 258 -29.26 -19.02 -23.28
C GLN A 258 -28.43 -19.34 -22.02
N ALA A 259 -27.78 -20.51 -21.97
CA ALA A 259 -26.87 -20.89 -20.89
C ALA A 259 -25.68 -19.91 -20.79
N ALA A 260 -25.09 -19.50 -21.92
CA ALA A 260 -24.04 -18.49 -21.95
C ALA A 260 -24.50 -17.14 -21.38
N ARG A 261 -25.67 -16.63 -21.81
CA ARG A 261 -26.26 -15.39 -21.27
C ARG A 261 -26.51 -15.47 -19.77
N GLN A 262 -27.02 -16.61 -19.27
CA GLN A 262 -27.20 -16.82 -17.83
C GLN A 262 -25.85 -16.79 -17.10
N LYS A 263 -24.81 -17.45 -17.62
CA LYS A 263 -23.48 -17.42 -17.01
C LYS A 263 -22.81 -16.05 -17.04
N THR A 264 -23.10 -15.22 -18.05
CA THR A 264 -22.72 -13.79 -18.04
C THR A 264 -23.42 -13.05 -16.89
N ALA A 265 -24.73 -13.18 -16.74
CA ALA A 265 -25.48 -12.51 -15.66
C ALA A 265 -25.06 -12.99 -14.25
N GLU A 266 -24.77 -14.28 -14.07
CA GLU A 266 -24.21 -14.82 -12.82
C GLU A 266 -22.81 -14.24 -12.54
N ALA A 267 -21.96 -14.09 -13.56
CA ALA A 267 -20.65 -13.46 -13.41
C ALA A 267 -20.75 -11.96 -13.08
N GLU A 268 -21.75 -11.26 -13.62
CA GLU A 268 -22.04 -9.85 -13.31
C GLU A 268 -22.55 -9.67 -11.86
N ASP A 269 -23.43 -10.53 -11.35
CA ASP A 269 -23.80 -10.54 -9.91
C ASP A 269 -22.58 -10.74 -9.01
N LEU A 270 -21.76 -11.75 -9.30
CA LEU A 270 -20.55 -12.04 -8.55
C LEU A 270 -19.54 -10.87 -8.62
N HIS A 271 -19.43 -10.18 -9.76
CA HIS A 271 -18.61 -8.98 -9.90
C HIS A 271 -19.14 -7.82 -9.04
N ASN A 272 -20.44 -7.53 -9.10
CA ASN A 272 -21.08 -6.46 -8.32
C ASN A 272 -20.96 -6.73 -6.80
N ARG A 273 -21.13 -7.98 -6.37
CA ARG A 273 -20.95 -8.40 -4.98
C ARG A 273 -19.49 -8.28 -4.54
N LEU A 274 -18.53 -8.67 -5.38
CA LEU A 274 -17.10 -8.48 -5.12
C LEU A 274 -16.70 -6.99 -5.07
N GLN A 275 -17.32 -6.14 -5.88
CA GLN A 275 -17.12 -4.69 -5.82
C GLN A 275 -17.67 -4.10 -4.50
N THR A 276 -18.85 -4.57 -4.07
CA THR A 276 -19.47 -4.16 -2.80
C THR A 276 -18.64 -4.60 -1.59
N THR A 277 -18.13 -5.83 -1.58
CA THR A 277 -17.26 -6.29 -0.47
C THR A 277 -15.93 -5.55 -0.45
N LYS A 278 -15.31 -5.27 -1.62
CA LYS A 278 -14.11 -4.42 -1.70
C LYS A 278 -14.35 -3.00 -1.14
N GLN A 279 -15.46 -2.36 -1.51
CA GLN A 279 -15.84 -1.05 -0.95
C GLN A 279 -16.00 -1.11 0.57
N ARG A 280 -16.64 -2.16 1.09
CA ARG A 280 -16.81 -2.35 2.54
C ARG A 280 -15.48 -2.63 3.26
N VAL A 281 -14.55 -3.35 2.65
CA VAL A 281 -13.19 -3.53 3.19
C VAL A 281 -12.47 -2.19 3.29
N SER A 282 -12.45 -1.37 2.23
CA SER A 282 -11.82 -0.04 2.29
C SER A 282 -12.50 0.94 3.24
N GLU A 283 -13.81 0.82 3.45
CA GLU A 283 -14.48 1.55 4.53
C GLU A 283 -14.01 1.08 5.91
N LEU A 284 -13.91 -0.24 6.15
CA LEU A 284 -13.44 -0.81 7.40
C LEU A 284 -11.98 -0.42 7.68
N GLU A 285 -11.09 -0.50 6.69
CA GLU A 285 -9.69 -0.02 6.77
C GLU A 285 -9.62 1.46 7.19
N ARG A 286 -10.46 2.32 6.59
CA ARG A 286 -10.56 3.74 6.98
C ARG A 286 -11.05 3.90 8.42
N THR A 287 -12.05 3.12 8.85
CA THR A 287 -12.51 3.17 10.25
C THR A 287 -11.47 2.66 11.23
N LEU A 288 -10.73 1.59 10.91
CA LEU A 288 -9.66 1.04 11.73
C LEU A 288 -8.49 2.03 11.88
N SER A 289 -8.11 2.73 10.80
CA SER A 289 -7.14 3.83 10.85
C SER A 289 -7.62 5.01 11.70
N THR A 290 -8.92 5.34 11.61
CA THR A 290 -9.55 6.38 12.45
C THR A 290 -9.52 5.98 13.93
N VAL A 291 -9.89 4.74 14.27
CA VAL A 291 -9.86 4.23 15.64
C VAL A 291 -8.42 4.13 16.17
N SER A 292 -7.46 3.70 15.36
CA SER A 292 -6.04 3.65 15.75
C SER A 292 -5.45 5.03 16.04
N THR A 293 -5.82 6.06 15.27
CA THR A 293 -5.39 7.44 15.55
C THR A 293 -6.08 8.03 16.78
N GLN A 294 -7.36 7.72 17.02
CA GLN A 294 -8.07 8.07 18.27
C GLN A 294 -7.46 7.37 19.48
N GLN A 295 -7.15 6.07 19.40
CA GLN A 295 -6.49 5.32 20.46
C GLN A 295 -5.14 5.95 20.84
N LYS A 296 -4.30 6.29 19.84
CA LYS A 296 -3.01 6.96 20.07
C LYS A 296 -3.17 8.35 20.72
N GLN A 297 -4.27 9.06 20.45
CA GLN A 297 -4.60 10.33 21.13
C GLN A 297 -5.03 10.10 22.59
N ILE A 298 -5.85 9.08 22.86
CA ILE A 298 -6.27 8.70 24.23
C ILE A 298 -5.07 8.22 25.05
N GLU A 299 -4.20 7.38 24.49
CA GLU A 299 -2.96 6.93 25.14
C GLU A 299 -2.01 8.10 25.46
N LYS A 300 -1.92 9.10 24.56
CA LYS A 300 -1.18 10.33 24.81
C LYS A 300 -1.81 11.15 25.94
N HIS A 301 -3.13 11.32 25.93
CA HIS A 301 -3.83 12.09 26.96
C HIS A 301 -3.71 11.42 28.33
N ASN A 302 -3.86 10.09 28.40
CA ASN A 302 -3.62 9.32 29.63
C ASN A 302 -2.19 9.56 30.15
N LYS A 303 -1.16 9.48 29.28
CA LYS A 303 0.24 9.78 29.66
C LYS A 303 0.50 11.24 30.05
N GLU A 304 -0.37 12.17 29.68
CA GLU A 304 -0.33 13.56 30.15
C GLU A 304 -1.03 13.67 31.51
N LEU A 305 -2.20 13.05 31.72
CA LEU A 305 -2.89 12.94 33.01
C LEU A 305 -2.08 12.20 34.09
N GLU A 306 -1.32 11.17 33.73
CA GLU A 306 -0.44 10.46 34.67
C GLU A 306 0.71 11.36 35.18
N LYS A 307 1.24 12.23 34.31
CA LYS A 307 2.25 13.21 34.68
C LYS A 307 1.66 14.32 35.54
N GLU A 308 0.46 14.79 35.24
CA GLU A 308 -0.26 15.76 36.08
C GLU A 308 -0.55 15.17 37.48
N ARG A 309 -1.04 13.92 37.55
CA ARG A 309 -1.23 13.15 38.79
C ARG A 309 0.05 13.09 39.62
N ASP A 310 1.18 12.77 39.00
CA ASP A 310 2.44 12.57 39.73
C ASP A 310 3.13 13.89 40.09
N ASN A 311 2.99 14.94 39.26
CA ASN A 311 3.35 16.31 39.63
C ASN A 311 2.52 16.81 40.83
N LEU A 312 1.21 16.58 40.83
CA LEU A 312 0.34 16.93 41.96
C LEU A 312 0.68 16.15 43.23
N ARG A 313 1.08 14.87 43.13
CA ARG A 313 1.60 14.10 44.28
C ARG A 313 2.89 14.70 44.84
N LEU A 314 3.82 15.12 43.99
CA LEU A 314 5.06 15.79 44.41
C LEU A 314 4.76 17.15 45.08
N GLU A 315 3.83 17.93 44.53
CA GLU A 315 3.43 19.22 45.10
C GLU A 315 2.70 19.05 46.44
N VAL A 316 1.84 18.04 46.59
CA VAL A 316 1.21 17.69 47.89
C VAL A 316 2.27 17.30 48.93
N LEU A 317 3.29 16.52 48.55
CA LEU A 317 4.41 16.20 49.44
C LEU A 317 5.21 17.46 49.83
N ARG A 318 5.50 18.35 48.87
CA ARG A 318 6.18 19.62 49.11
C ARG A 318 5.41 20.54 50.07
N LEU A 319 4.10 20.67 49.87
CA LEU A 319 3.21 21.45 50.72
C LEU A 319 3.07 20.85 52.12
N ASN A 320 3.02 19.51 52.24
CA ASN A 320 2.99 18.83 53.53
C ASN A 320 4.28 19.09 54.34
N ASN A 321 5.45 18.97 53.71
CA ASN A 321 6.74 19.28 54.34
C ASN A 321 6.80 20.74 54.83
N LEU A 322 6.37 21.71 53.99
CA LEU A 322 6.33 23.12 54.37
C LEU A 322 5.30 23.41 55.48
N SER A 323 4.19 22.68 55.51
CA SER A 323 3.18 22.76 56.57
C SER A 323 3.73 22.25 57.90
N GLU A 324 4.43 21.11 57.93
CA GLU A 324 5.07 20.59 59.14
C GLU A 324 6.23 21.47 59.60
N GLU A 325 7.02 22.06 58.68
CA GLU A 325 8.05 23.06 59.01
C GLU A 325 7.44 24.32 59.66
N THR A 326 6.38 24.88 59.05
CA THR A 326 5.67 26.06 59.58
C THR A 326 5.06 25.78 60.96
N LYS A 327 4.52 24.57 61.14
CA LYS A 327 3.96 24.06 62.40
C LYS A 327 5.05 23.86 63.47
N GLN A 328 6.23 23.37 63.08
CA GLN A 328 7.39 23.28 63.97
C GLN A 328 7.84 24.69 64.42
N GLN A 329 8.06 25.61 63.49
CA GLN A 329 8.39 27.02 63.80
C GLN A 329 7.34 27.66 64.73
N SER A 330 6.04 27.40 64.49
CA SER A 330 4.97 27.86 65.39
C SER A 330 5.03 27.22 66.77
N SER A 331 5.49 25.98 66.92
CA SER A 331 5.68 25.33 68.21
C SER A 331 6.89 25.88 68.96
N GLU A 332 8.01 26.12 68.26
CA GLU A 332 9.22 26.73 68.82
C GLU A 332 8.96 28.16 69.31
N LEU A 333 8.26 28.98 68.52
CA LEU A 333 7.84 30.33 68.93
C LEU A 333 6.85 30.30 70.11
N SER A 334 5.94 29.32 70.15
CA SER A 334 5.02 29.13 71.28
C SER A 334 5.77 28.70 72.56
N GLU A 335 6.85 27.93 72.45
CA GLU A 335 7.68 27.55 73.58
C GLU A 335 8.57 28.72 74.06
N GLN A 336 9.17 29.49 73.14
CA GLN A 336 9.90 30.73 73.49
C GLN A 336 8.99 31.74 74.21
N LEU A 337 7.74 31.92 73.76
CA LEU A 337 6.76 32.77 74.44
C LEU A 337 6.37 32.22 75.82
N LYS A 338 6.25 30.90 75.97
CA LYS A 338 5.97 30.23 77.25
C LYS A 338 7.14 30.40 78.23
N LEU A 339 8.38 30.26 77.78
CA LEU A 339 9.58 30.52 78.59
C LEU A 339 9.64 32.00 79.00
N SER A 340 9.51 32.93 78.05
CA SER A 340 9.53 34.37 78.34
C SER A 340 8.41 34.82 79.30
N THR A 341 7.23 34.19 79.24
CA THR A 341 6.15 34.46 80.21
C THR A 341 6.39 33.81 81.57
N GLN A 342 7.08 32.67 81.65
CA GLN A 342 7.57 32.09 82.90
C GLN A 342 8.68 32.96 83.53
N ASP A 343 9.65 33.44 82.74
CA ASP A 343 10.70 34.35 83.19
C ASP A 343 10.11 35.66 83.70
N ASN A 344 9.13 36.25 82.97
CA ASN A 344 8.40 37.42 83.44
C ASN A 344 7.61 37.17 84.74
N ALA A 345 7.14 35.95 84.98
CA ALA A 345 6.49 35.58 86.24
C ALA A 345 7.51 35.40 87.37
N ALA A 346 8.67 34.78 87.09
CA ALA A 346 9.78 34.63 88.03
C ALA A 346 10.36 35.98 88.44
N MET A 347 10.67 36.87 87.48
CA MET A 347 11.12 38.24 87.73
C MET A 347 10.08 39.05 88.53
N LYS A 348 8.77 38.84 88.29
CA LYS A 348 7.72 39.46 89.12
C LYS A 348 7.69 38.90 90.55
N LEU A 349 7.94 37.60 90.74
CA LEU A 349 8.05 37.01 92.07
C LEU A 349 9.31 37.51 92.80
N GLU A 350 10.44 37.62 92.10
CA GLU A 350 11.68 38.19 92.64
C GLU A 350 11.53 39.68 93.00
N VAL A 351 10.93 40.51 92.13
CA VAL A 351 10.65 41.92 92.45
C VAL A 351 9.70 42.07 93.66
N ASN A 352 8.75 41.14 93.84
CA ASN A 352 7.90 41.09 95.03
C ASN A 352 8.65 40.60 96.28
N ASP A 353 9.58 39.65 96.14
CA ASP A 353 10.41 39.18 97.26
C ASP A 353 11.45 40.23 97.67
N LEU A 354 12.04 40.94 96.70
CA LEU A 354 12.90 42.10 96.93
C LEU A 354 12.13 43.26 97.57
N HIS A 355 10.87 43.50 97.20
CA HIS A 355 10.02 44.47 97.94
C HIS A 355 9.78 44.03 99.39
N LYS A 356 9.44 42.76 99.64
CA LYS A 356 9.28 42.24 101.01
C LYS A 356 10.59 42.28 101.80
N ARG A 357 11.72 41.97 101.16
CA ARG A 357 13.06 42.06 101.77
C ARG A 357 13.44 43.51 102.03
N LEU A 358 13.04 44.46 101.18
CA LEU A 358 13.23 45.89 101.43
C LEU A 358 12.36 46.35 102.59
N GLU A 359 11.07 46.02 102.62
CA GLU A 359 10.15 46.30 103.73
C GLU A 359 10.66 45.69 105.06
N ILE A 360 11.11 44.43 105.02
CA ILE A 360 11.75 43.76 106.16
C ILE A 360 13.10 44.39 106.50
N ALA A 361 13.90 44.85 105.54
CA ALA A 361 15.18 45.51 105.79
C ALA A 361 15.01 46.95 106.31
N GLU A 362 13.95 47.65 105.93
CA GLU A 362 13.55 48.95 106.47
C GLU A 362 13.02 48.77 107.90
N LEU A 363 12.15 47.78 108.14
CA LEU A 363 11.74 47.37 109.48
C LEU A 363 12.92 46.89 110.34
N MET A 364 13.89 46.16 109.77
CA MET A 364 15.11 45.74 110.46
C MET A 364 16.11 46.88 110.62
N LEU A 365 16.17 47.90 109.76
CA LEU A 365 16.96 49.11 110.01
C LEU A 365 16.31 49.96 111.11
N GLN A 366 14.97 50.03 111.14
CA GLN A 366 14.19 50.67 112.19
C GLN A 366 14.31 49.91 113.53
N GLN A 367 14.39 48.58 113.51
CA GLN A 367 14.63 47.75 114.68
C GLN A 367 16.11 47.76 115.10
N CYS A 368 17.08 47.69 114.19
CA CYS A 368 18.51 47.72 114.51
C CYS A 368 19.00 49.11 114.97
N SER A 369 18.37 50.19 114.52
CA SER A 369 18.53 51.52 115.11
C SER A 369 17.84 51.68 116.47
N SER A 370 17.04 50.69 116.88
CA SER A 370 16.39 50.62 118.20
C SER A 370 17.00 49.55 119.14
N GLN A 371 17.61 48.48 118.61
CA GLN A 371 18.06 47.27 119.33
C GLN A 371 19.21 46.60 118.57
N SER A 372 20.36 46.38 119.22
CA SER A 372 21.55 45.79 118.61
C SER A 372 22.01 44.53 119.34
N ASP A 373 22.12 43.39 118.64
CA ASP A 373 22.76 42.18 119.19
C ASP A 373 23.42 41.31 118.08
N PRO A 374 24.65 40.75 118.25
CA PRO A 374 25.42 40.21 117.12
C PRO A 374 25.26 38.70 116.88
N THR A 375 24.68 37.96 117.82
CA THR A 375 24.86 36.50 117.94
C THR A 375 24.26 35.69 116.79
N SER A 376 23.21 36.19 116.12
CA SER A 376 22.47 35.44 115.09
C SER A 376 23.27 35.18 113.81
N ALA A 377 24.23 36.03 113.45
CA ALA A 377 24.92 35.96 112.16
C ALA A 377 25.80 34.70 112.03
N ASN A 378 26.47 34.29 113.11
CA ASN A 378 27.38 33.14 113.10
C ASN A 378 26.68 31.79 112.93
N GLN A 379 25.38 31.68 113.24
CA GLN A 379 24.65 30.43 113.07
C GLN A 379 24.30 30.16 111.59
N GLN A 380 23.96 31.20 110.81
CA GLN A 380 23.64 31.05 109.39
C GLN A 380 24.86 30.64 108.54
N TYR A 381 26.06 31.14 108.87
CA TYR A 381 27.29 30.81 108.16
C TYR A 381 27.62 29.30 108.19
N ASN A 382 27.40 28.64 109.32
CA ASN A 382 27.70 27.22 109.48
C ASN A 382 26.77 26.31 108.66
N LEU A 383 25.48 26.66 108.54
CA LEU A 383 24.50 25.91 107.74
C LEU A 383 24.85 25.93 106.25
N LEU A 384 25.24 27.10 105.72
CA LEU A 384 25.69 27.24 104.32
C LEU A 384 26.97 26.43 104.03
N LEU A 385 27.85 26.26 105.02
CA LEU A 385 29.07 25.45 104.88
C LEU A 385 28.75 23.95 104.81
N GLU A 386 27.71 23.50 105.52
CA GLU A 386 27.25 22.11 105.52
C GLU A 386 26.48 21.76 104.22
N GLU A 387 25.58 22.64 103.78
CA GLU A 387 24.87 22.53 102.48
C GLU A 387 25.86 22.42 101.30
N LYS A 388 26.91 23.26 101.29
CA LYS A 388 27.98 23.17 100.29
C LYS A 388 28.64 21.79 100.24
N GLN A 389 28.90 21.16 101.39
CA GLN A 389 29.53 19.84 101.44
C GLN A 389 28.60 18.75 100.90
N GLN A 390 27.30 18.83 101.19
CA GLN A 390 26.29 17.90 100.66
C GLN A 390 26.17 18.00 99.14
N LEU A 391 26.12 19.22 98.58
CA LEU A 391 26.12 19.44 97.13
C LEU A 391 27.40 18.93 96.45
N GLN A 392 28.56 19.12 97.09
CA GLN A 392 29.84 18.64 96.57
C GLN A 392 29.93 17.10 96.57
N ALA A 393 29.36 16.42 97.58
CA ALA A 393 29.25 14.96 97.60
C ALA A 393 28.30 14.42 96.50
N HIS A 394 27.12 15.04 96.34
CA HIS A 394 26.16 14.67 95.30
C HIS A 394 26.73 14.85 93.89
N SER A 395 27.51 15.91 93.66
CA SER A 395 28.21 16.13 92.39
C SER A 395 29.27 15.05 92.10
N HIS A 396 29.89 14.47 93.14
CA HIS A 396 30.85 13.38 92.96
C HIS A 396 30.13 12.07 92.60
N GLN A 397 29.04 11.75 93.29
CA GLN A 397 28.22 10.57 93.03
C GLN A 397 27.62 10.56 91.61
N LEU A 398 27.19 11.72 91.10
CA LEU A 398 26.77 11.88 89.70
C LEU A 398 27.92 11.62 88.72
N MET A 399 29.14 12.04 89.04
CA MET A 399 30.32 11.82 88.21
C MET A 399 30.69 10.33 88.14
N GLU A 400 30.62 9.61 89.27
CA GLU A 400 30.80 8.15 89.32
C GLU A 400 29.72 7.40 88.54
N SER A 401 28.46 7.84 88.60
CA SER A 401 27.39 7.26 87.80
C SER A 401 27.60 7.45 86.28
N ILE A 402 28.16 8.59 85.88
CA ILE A 402 28.47 8.87 84.46
C ILE A 402 29.64 8.00 83.98
N THR A 403 30.68 7.81 84.78
CA THR A 403 31.80 6.93 84.38
C THR A 403 31.39 5.46 84.31
N SER A 404 30.51 4.97 85.21
CA SER A 404 29.94 3.62 85.12
C SER A 404 29.21 3.40 83.78
N LEU A 405 28.30 4.30 83.42
CA LEU A 405 27.52 4.22 82.17
C LEU A 405 28.41 4.34 80.92
N GLN A 406 29.53 5.08 80.99
CA GLN A 406 30.52 5.12 79.92
C GLN A 406 31.23 3.77 79.77
N THR A 407 31.64 3.13 80.87
CA THR A 407 32.27 1.79 80.81
C THR A 407 31.31 0.70 80.35
N GLU A 408 30.03 0.76 80.70
CA GLU A 408 29.01 -0.16 80.20
C GLU A 408 28.79 -0.01 78.69
N ARG A 409 28.66 1.22 78.18
CA ARG A 409 28.59 1.51 76.74
C ARG A 409 29.78 0.93 75.98
N ASP A 410 30.99 1.14 76.50
CA ASP A 410 32.21 0.73 75.82
C ASP A 410 32.38 -0.80 75.83
N HIS A 411 31.96 -1.48 76.91
CA HIS A 411 31.89 -2.93 76.96
C HIS A 411 30.90 -3.51 75.93
N TYR A 412 29.73 -2.90 75.75
CA TYR A 412 28.79 -3.32 74.69
C TYR A 412 29.34 -3.07 73.28
N ALA A 413 30.11 -2.00 73.07
CA ALA A 413 30.76 -1.74 71.78
C ALA A 413 31.85 -2.79 71.46
N GLU A 414 32.65 -3.19 72.45
CA GLU A 414 33.61 -4.29 72.32
C GLU A 414 32.91 -5.63 72.03
N GLN A 415 31.81 -5.96 72.72
CA GLN A 415 31.06 -7.19 72.47
C GLN A 415 30.54 -7.25 71.02
N ILE A 416 29.92 -6.19 70.52
CA ILE A 416 29.40 -6.12 69.14
C ILE A 416 30.56 -6.26 68.13
N GLN A 417 31.73 -5.69 68.41
CA GLN A 417 32.90 -5.84 67.55
C GLN A 417 33.40 -7.30 67.51
N GLU A 418 33.42 -7.99 68.65
CA GLU A 418 33.89 -9.38 68.74
C GLU A 418 32.90 -10.36 68.10
N GLU A 419 31.60 -10.18 68.31
CA GLU A 419 30.56 -10.92 67.57
C GLU A 419 30.73 -10.72 66.04
N GLY A 420 31.03 -9.50 65.61
CA GLY A 420 31.36 -9.18 64.22
C GLY A 420 32.58 -9.94 63.67
N ARG A 421 33.62 -10.16 64.49
CA ARG A 421 34.76 -11.03 64.11
C ARG A 421 34.33 -12.48 63.96
N VAL A 422 33.62 -13.02 64.95
CA VAL A 422 33.16 -14.42 64.93
C VAL A 422 32.31 -14.73 63.70
N TRP A 423 31.42 -13.81 63.29
CA TRP A 423 30.64 -13.97 62.06
C TRP A 423 31.49 -13.88 60.78
N LYS A 424 32.50 -13.02 60.76
CA LYS A 424 33.45 -12.94 59.63
C LYS A 424 34.24 -14.25 59.49
N ASP A 425 34.87 -14.70 60.57
CA ASP A 425 35.72 -15.90 60.57
C ASP A 425 34.91 -17.16 60.20
N LYS A 426 33.67 -17.26 60.69
CA LYS A 426 32.73 -18.33 60.29
C LYS A 426 32.36 -18.28 58.81
N THR A 427 32.27 -17.09 58.22
CA THR A 427 32.02 -16.92 56.77
C THR A 427 33.24 -17.37 55.96
N GLU A 428 34.45 -17.05 56.42
CA GLU A 428 35.72 -17.45 55.79
C GLU A 428 35.96 -18.98 55.89
N GLN A 429 35.55 -19.61 57.00
CA GLN A 429 35.54 -21.07 57.17
C GLN A 429 34.54 -21.80 56.26
N LEU A 430 33.39 -21.19 55.94
CA LEU A 430 32.44 -21.74 54.98
C LEU A 430 32.94 -21.60 53.54
N LEU A 431 33.53 -20.45 53.19
CA LEU A 431 34.12 -20.20 51.88
C LEU A 431 35.26 -21.17 51.57
N THR A 432 36.14 -21.42 52.53
CA THR A 432 37.25 -22.38 52.39
C THR A 432 36.77 -23.83 52.27
N GLN A 433 35.72 -24.25 52.99
CA GLN A 433 35.08 -25.55 52.78
C GLN A 433 34.50 -25.70 51.37
N VAL A 434 33.81 -24.68 50.84
CA VAL A 434 33.29 -24.69 49.47
C VAL A 434 34.42 -24.80 48.44
N SER A 435 35.55 -24.13 48.67
CA SER A 435 36.74 -24.25 47.81
C SER A 435 37.31 -25.68 47.80
N LEU A 436 37.47 -26.30 48.98
CA LEU A 436 37.99 -27.67 49.08
C LEU A 436 37.09 -28.69 48.38
N VAL A 437 35.76 -28.57 48.55
CA VAL A 437 34.79 -29.45 47.87
C VAL A 437 34.81 -29.25 46.34
N ALA A 438 35.03 -28.02 45.85
CA ALA A 438 35.21 -27.75 44.42
C ALA A 438 36.50 -28.42 43.88
N GLU A 439 37.62 -28.32 44.60
CA GLU A 439 38.85 -29.01 44.20
C GLU A 439 38.72 -30.55 44.25
N GLU A 440 38.00 -31.10 45.24
CA GLU A 440 37.72 -32.55 45.31
C GLU A 440 36.84 -33.01 44.14
N ARG A 441 35.83 -32.23 43.74
CA ARG A 441 35.04 -32.49 42.53
C ARG A 441 35.96 -32.55 41.30
N ASP A 442 36.89 -31.61 41.16
CA ASP A 442 37.75 -31.52 39.97
C ASP A 442 38.81 -32.63 39.94
N ARG A 443 39.32 -33.05 41.11
CA ARG A 443 40.14 -34.27 41.26
C ARG A 443 39.37 -35.52 40.83
N ASN A 444 38.10 -35.64 41.23
CA ASN A 444 37.25 -36.78 40.84
C ASN A 444 36.96 -36.79 39.33
N ILE A 445 36.68 -35.63 38.71
CA ILE A 445 36.50 -35.51 37.26
C ILE A 445 37.75 -36.00 36.51
N ASN A 446 38.94 -35.54 36.92
CA ASN A 446 40.20 -35.99 36.32
C ASN A 446 40.41 -37.50 36.49
N ARG A 447 40.07 -38.06 37.67
CA ARG A 447 40.18 -39.50 37.92
C ARG A 447 39.22 -40.36 37.08
N VAL A 448 38.05 -39.83 36.71
CA VAL A 448 37.14 -40.50 35.77
C VAL A 448 37.78 -40.58 34.38
N HIS A 449 38.30 -39.47 33.84
CA HIS A 449 38.97 -39.45 32.53
C HIS A 449 40.16 -40.42 32.45
N GLU A 450 40.97 -40.54 33.52
CA GLU A 450 42.06 -41.52 33.62
C GLU A 450 41.56 -42.98 33.51
N LEU A 451 40.45 -43.29 34.18
CA LEU A 451 39.86 -44.62 34.17
C LEU A 451 39.28 -44.96 32.79
N GLU A 452 38.59 -44.01 32.15
CA GLU A 452 38.06 -44.17 30.79
C GLU A 452 39.17 -44.45 29.77
N ALA A 453 40.31 -43.76 29.87
CA ALA A 453 41.49 -44.02 29.04
C ALA A 453 42.04 -45.45 29.26
N SER A 454 42.20 -45.88 30.51
CA SER A 454 42.71 -47.24 30.82
C SER A 454 41.79 -48.36 30.31
N VAL A 455 40.48 -48.14 30.29
CA VAL A 455 39.49 -49.08 29.73
C VAL A 455 39.58 -49.17 28.20
N ALA A 456 40.01 -48.11 27.51
CA ALA A 456 40.28 -48.15 26.07
C ALA A 456 41.54 -48.97 25.75
N GLU A 457 42.62 -48.79 26.52
CA GLU A 457 43.88 -49.54 26.34
C GLU A 457 43.70 -51.05 26.55
N LEU A 458 42.99 -51.46 27.61
CA LEU A 458 42.73 -52.88 27.90
C LEU A 458 41.92 -53.59 26.80
N LYS A 459 40.99 -52.88 26.13
CA LYS A 459 40.25 -53.42 24.99
C LYS A 459 41.15 -53.69 23.78
N ASN A 460 42.13 -52.83 23.54
CA ASN A 460 43.08 -53.01 22.44
C ASN A 460 44.06 -54.17 22.71
N ALA A 461 44.51 -54.34 23.97
CA ALA A 461 45.39 -55.44 24.35
C ALA A 461 44.74 -56.83 24.19
N ALA A 462 43.44 -56.94 24.51
CA ALA A 462 42.69 -58.20 24.37
C ALA A 462 42.58 -58.70 22.92
N ALA A 463 42.58 -57.80 21.93
CA ALA A 463 42.51 -58.16 20.52
C ALA A 463 43.80 -58.82 19.99
N ALA A 464 44.96 -58.50 20.57
CA ALA A 464 46.25 -59.06 20.13
C ALA A 464 46.40 -60.55 20.48
N LEU A 465 45.96 -60.96 21.67
CA LEU A 465 46.13 -62.33 22.19
C LEU A 465 45.31 -63.39 21.44
N LEU A 466 44.34 -62.99 20.61
CA LEU A 466 43.60 -63.92 19.74
C LEU A 466 44.37 -64.30 18.47
N ALA A 467 45.28 -63.44 17.99
CA ALA A 467 46.04 -63.67 16.76
C ALA A 467 47.24 -64.62 16.95
N GLU A 468 47.71 -64.83 18.19
CA GLU A 468 48.92 -65.61 18.49
C GLU A 468 48.64 -67.11 18.70
N LYS A 469 47.37 -67.55 18.58
CA LYS A 469 46.93 -68.88 19.04
C LYS A 469 46.69 -69.94 17.95
N GLU A 470 46.94 -69.63 16.67
CA GLU A 470 46.59 -70.49 15.52
C GLU A 470 47.81 -71.13 14.80
N ALA A 471 48.96 -71.31 15.47
CA ALA A 471 50.26 -71.47 14.78
C ALA A 471 51.15 -72.68 15.14
N GLN A 472 50.68 -73.80 15.72
CA GLN A 472 51.56 -74.95 16.10
C GLN A 472 50.90 -76.36 16.17
N GLU A 473 51.74 -77.42 15.96
CA GLU A 473 51.53 -78.91 16.08
C GLU A 473 50.88 -79.71 14.89
N SER A 474 51.11 -81.04 14.65
CA SER A 474 52.31 -81.88 14.28
C SER A 474 51.95 -83.32 13.70
N SER A 475 52.86 -84.33 13.48
CA SER A 475 52.67 -85.46 12.46
C SER A 475 53.35 -86.90 12.60
N GLU A 476 52.76 -88.00 11.99
CA GLU A 476 53.32 -89.30 11.36
C GLU A 476 53.03 -90.83 11.83
N PRO A 477 53.89 -91.93 11.71
CA PRO A 477 53.59 -93.25 10.98
C PRO A 477 54.03 -94.64 11.68
N GLN A 478 54.13 -95.95 11.21
CA GLN A 478 53.80 -96.89 10.04
C GLN A 478 54.11 -98.45 10.29
N LEU A 479 53.86 -99.41 9.32
CA LEU A 479 54.51 -100.78 8.98
C LEU A 479 53.91 -102.24 9.25
N SER A 480 54.49 -103.34 8.64
CA SER A 480 53.84 -104.64 8.17
C SER A 480 54.67 -106.01 8.15
N GLY A 481 54.09 -107.22 7.83
CA GLY A 481 54.85 -108.46 7.35
C GLY A 481 54.24 -109.94 7.38
N PRO A 482 54.46 -110.85 6.36
CA PRO A 482 54.07 -112.31 6.27
C PRO A 482 55.30 -113.33 6.20
N SER A 483 55.38 -114.65 5.79
CA SER A 483 54.63 -115.84 5.20
C SER A 483 55.53 -117.14 5.38
N GLU A 484 55.48 -118.45 4.91
CA GLU A 484 54.69 -119.52 4.18
C GLU A 484 55.49 -120.92 4.30
N THR A 485 55.37 -122.15 3.69
CA THR A 485 54.60 -122.93 2.64
C THR A 485 54.73 -124.52 2.77
N GLU A 486 54.29 -125.34 1.77
CA GLU A 486 54.48 -126.81 1.40
C GLU A 486 53.98 -128.04 2.23
N VAL A 487 53.17 -127.89 3.28
CA VAL A 487 52.02 -128.83 3.41
C VAL A 487 51.01 -128.54 2.26
N ALA A 488 51.12 -127.32 1.71
CA ALA A 488 50.45 -126.70 0.58
C ALA A 488 50.61 -127.40 -0.79
N LEU A 489 50.31 -128.70 -0.87
CA LEU A 489 49.76 -129.30 -2.09
C LEU A 489 48.52 -130.16 -1.81
N GLN A 490 48.44 -130.80 -0.65
CA GLN A 490 47.18 -131.38 -0.14
C GLN A 490 46.51 -130.46 0.89
N GLU A 491 47.30 -129.58 1.51
CA GLU A 491 46.76 -128.25 1.79
C GLU A 491 46.43 -127.52 0.48
N ALA A 492 47.25 -127.38 -0.58
CA ALA A 492 46.77 -126.74 -1.84
C ALA A 492 45.80 -127.55 -2.73
N PHE A 493 44.92 -128.33 -2.10
CA PHE A 493 43.53 -128.50 -2.53
C PHE A 493 42.51 -128.12 -1.43
N LYS A 494 42.80 -128.39 -0.15
CA LYS A 494 42.01 -127.88 1.00
C LYS A 494 42.12 -126.37 1.16
N THR A 495 43.32 -125.81 1.24
CA THR A 495 43.59 -124.40 1.06
C THR A 495 43.08 -123.94 -0.29
N LEU A 496 43.26 -124.61 -1.44
CA LEU A 496 42.63 -124.11 -2.69
C LEU A 496 41.08 -123.98 -2.60
N GLN A 497 40.42 -124.86 -1.85
CA GLN A 497 38.99 -124.76 -1.52
C GLN A 497 38.70 -123.67 -0.46
N GLN A 498 39.53 -123.55 0.58
CA GLN A 498 39.44 -122.51 1.62
C GLN A 498 39.90 -121.13 1.13
N GLU A 499 40.69 -121.06 0.05
CA GLU A 499 41.18 -119.90 -0.69
C GLU A 499 40.08 -119.50 -1.65
N LYS A 500 39.40 -120.44 -2.32
CA LYS A 500 38.16 -120.14 -3.03
C LYS A 500 37.10 -119.59 -2.06
N GLU A 501 36.91 -120.22 -0.90
CA GLU A 501 35.95 -119.76 0.12
C GLU A 501 36.41 -118.46 0.81
N ALA A 502 37.72 -118.25 1.03
CA ALA A 502 38.28 -117.02 1.57
C ALA A 502 38.37 -115.90 0.53
N VAL A 503 38.50 -116.18 -0.77
CA VAL A 503 38.40 -115.20 -1.86
C VAL A 503 36.94 -114.85 -2.10
N ILE A 504 35.99 -115.78 -1.94
CA ILE A 504 34.56 -115.45 -1.88
C ILE A 504 34.27 -114.61 -0.63
N ALA A 505 34.85 -114.92 0.54
CA ALA A 505 34.68 -114.13 1.76
C ALA A 505 35.38 -112.77 1.70
N GLN A 506 36.55 -112.67 1.07
CA GLN A 506 37.27 -111.42 0.80
C GLN A 506 36.58 -110.60 -0.28
N TYR A 507 36.00 -111.22 -1.30
CA TYR A 507 35.18 -110.51 -2.29
C TYR A 507 33.88 -110.01 -1.66
N GLN A 508 33.25 -110.79 -0.78
CA GLN A 508 32.12 -110.32 0.02
C GLN A 508 32.52 -109.26 1.07
N ALA A 509 33.74 -109.32 1.61
CA ALA A 509 34.28 -108.26 2.46
C ALA A 509 34.49 -107.00 1.62
N GLN A 510 35.28 -107.05 0.55
CA GLN A 510 35.49 -105.96 -0.40
C GLN A 510 34.19 -105.38 -0.98
N LEU A 511 33.14 -106.19 -1.20
CA LEU A 511 31.82 -105.67 -1.56
C LEU A 511 31.15 -104.90 -0.42
N ARG A 512 31.22 -105.37 0.83
CA ARG A 512 30.75 -104.60 2.00
C ARG A 512 31.60 -103.36 2.26
N ASP A 513 32.91 -103.44 2.05
CA ASP A 513 33.86 -102.35 2.24
C ASP A 513 33.65 -101.29 1.14
N ASN A 514 33.41 -101.71 -0.11
CA ASN A 514 33.07 -100.82 -1.23
C ASN A 514 31.66 -100.22 -1.07
N GLU A 515 30.70 -100.97 -0.52
CA GLU A 515 29.38 -100.46 -0.14
C GLU A 515 29.48 -99.45 1.02
N GLN A 516 30.32 -99.71 2.03
CA GLN A 516 30.61 -98.76 3.12
C GLN A 516 31.33 -97.51 2.60
N LEU A 517 32.32 -97.65 1.72
CA LEU A 517 32.97 -96.52 1.06
C LEU A 517 31.98 -95.73 0.20
N SER A 518 31.09 -96.39 -0.53
CA SER A 518 30.04 -95.72 -1.32
C SER A 518 29.07 -94.94 -0.43
N ARG A 519 28.70 -95.48 0.73
CA ARG A 519 27.90 -94.76 1.75
C ARG A 519 28.67 -93.57 2.34
N LEU A 520 29.96 -93.72 2.64
CA LEU A 520 30.81 -92.63 3.14
C LEU A 520 31.07 -91.54 2.09
N CYS A 521 31.16 -91.89 0.81
CA CYS A 521 31.21 -90.93 -0.29
C CYS A 521 29.88 -90.17 -0.39
N ALA A 522 28.74 -90.86 -0.37
CA ALA A 522 27.43 -90.20 -0.37
C ALA A 522 27.23 -89.30 0.86
N GLU A 523 27.68 -89.71 2.05
CA GLU A 523 27.64 -88.89 3.27
C GLU A 523 28.54 -87.64 3.17
N GLN A 524 29.72 -87.76 2.53
CA GLN A 524 30.60 -86.63 2.24
C GLN A 524 30.02 -85.70 1.15
N GLU A 525 29.38 -86.25 0.11
CA GLU A 525 28.70 -85.47 -0.93
C GLU A 525 27.51 -84.69 -0.35
N THR A 526 26.67 -85.30 0.48
CA THR A 526 25.58 -84.58 1.17
C THR A 526 26.13 -83.51 2.11
N ARG A 527 27.20 -83.82 2.86
CA ARG A 527 27.83 -82.87 3.78
C ARG A 527 28.54 -81.72 3.06
N LEU A 528 29.08 -81.96 1.86
CA LEU A 528 29.61 -80.90 0.99
C LEU A 528 28.47 -80.01 0.48
N GLY A 529 27.36 -80.58 -0.01
CA GLY A 529 26.18 -79.81 -0.40
C GLY A 529 25.58 -78.97 0.74
N GLU A 530 25.51 -79.51 1.97
CA GLU A 530 25.10 -78.77 3.16
C GLU A 530 26.06 -77.61 3.51
N MET A 531 27.37 -77.80 3.30
CA MET A 531 28.39 -76.76 3.52
C MET A 531 28.36 -75.70 2.41
N GLU A 532 28.16 -76.08 1.16
CA GLU A 532 27.99 -75.18 0.01
C GLU A 532 26.72 -74.33 0.19
N GLN A 533 25.59 -74.94 0.56
CA GLN A 533 24.34 -74.21 0.86
C GLN A 533 24.51 -73.25 2.05
N GLN A 534 25.28 -73.63 3.08
CA GLN A 534 25.62 -72.72 4.19
C GLN A 534 26.56 -71.59 3.79
N VAL A 535 27.44 -71.78 2.80
CA VAL A 535 28.30 -70.72 2.26
C VAL A 535 27.49 -69.77 1.39
N GLU A 536 26.63 -70.28 0.51
CA GLU A 536 25.78 -69.47 -0.37
C GLU A 536 24.81 -68.62 0.45
N SER A 537 24.08 -69.23 1.40
CA SER A 537 23.19 -68.50 2.31
C SER A 537 23.91 -67.41 3.12
N ARG A 538 25.17 -67.65 3.55
CA ARG A 538 25.99 -66.63 4.20
C ARG A 538 26.48 -65.53 3.24
N ALA A 539 26.63 -65.83 1.96
CA ALA A 539 26.95 -64.85 0.93
C ALA A 539 25.74 -63.96 0.63
N GLU A 540 24.54 -64.55 0.48
CA GLU A 540 23.26 -63.84 0.38
C GLU A 540 23.05 -62.91 1.59
N GLU A 541 23.14 -63.44 2.82
CA GLU A 541 23.05 -62.62 4.04
C GLU A 541 24.12 -61.50 4.08
N ALA A 542 25.31 -61.72 3.52
CA ALA A 542 26.37 -60.72 3.48
C ALA A 542 26.13 -59.63 2.41
N GLU A 543 25.45 -59.94 1.31
CA GLU A 543 25.00 -58.95 0.35
C GLU A 543 23.80 -58.15 0.88
N ASP A 544 22.82 -58.78 1.52
CA ASP A 544 21.71 -58.06 2.14
C ASP A 544 22.16 -57.16 3.30
N ARG A 545 23.12 -57.62 4.13
CA ARG A 545 23.79 -56.75 5.12
C ARG A 545 24.51 -55.56 4.46
N ARG A 546 25.08 -55.74 3.27
CA ARG A 546 25.72 -54.64 2.51
C ARG A 546 24.69 -53.65 1.99
N ARG A 547 23.62 -54.12 1.35
CA ARG A 547 22.50 -53.29 0.85
C ARG A 547 21.90 -52.46 1.98
N MET A 548 21.57 -53.08 3.12
CA MET A 548 21.08 -52.36 4.30
C MET A 548 22.08 -51.31 4.83
N LEU A 549 23.40 -51.54 4.75
CA LEU A 549 24.40 -50.55 5.14
C LEU A 549 24.52 -49.40 4.14
N GLU A 550 24.37 -49.68 2.84
CA GLU A 550 24.34 -48.67 1.77
C GLU A 550 23.09 -47.79 1.87
N ASP A 551 21.91 -48.39 2.14
CA ASP A 551 20.66 -47.68 2.42
C ASP A 551 20.77 -46.82 3.68
N VAL A 552 21.25 -47.37 4.81
CA VAL A 552 21.47 -46.60 6.06
C VAL A 552 22.51 -45.49 5.86
N GLN A 553 23.50 -45.66 4.97
CA GLN A 553 24.45 -44.62 4.63
C GLN A 553 23.82 -43.52 3.74
N SER A 554 22.91 -43.89 2.82
CA SER A 554 22.12 -42.98 2.00
C SER A 554 21.15 -42.15 2.85
N ASP A 555 20.42 -42.80 3.76
CA ASP A 555 19.55 -42.16 4.73
C ASP A 555 20.34 -41.25 5.66
N LYS A 556 21.47 -41.70 6.20
CA LYS A 556 22.37 -40.86 7.00
C LYS A 556 22.83 -39.62 6.23
N ALA A 557 23.14 -39.73 4.94
CA ALA A 557 23.51 -38.58 4.11
C ALA A 557 22.32 -37.63 3.88
N THR A 558 21.12 -38.17 3.64
CA THR A 558 19.89 -37.40 3.43
C THR A 558 19.44 -36.69 4.72
N ILE A 559 19.41 -37.39 5.85
CA ILE A 559 19.18 -36.84 7.18
C ILE A 559 20.24 -35.80 7.53
N SER A 560 21.52 -36.02 7.20
CA SER A 560 22.57 -35.02 7.44
C SER A 560 22.31 -33.74 6.65
N ARG A 561 21.94 -33.83 5.36
CA ARG A 561 21.53 -32.66 4.56
C ARG A 561 20.33 -31.95 5.15
N ALA A 562 19.29 -32.69 5.53
CA ALA A 562 18.08 -32.13 6.15
C ALA A 562 18.36 -31.47 7.51
N LEU A 563 19.24 -32.04 8.33
CA LEU A 563 19.70 -31.45 9.60
C LEU A 563 20.55 -30.19 9.35
N THR A 564 21.40 -30.17 8.33
CA THR A 564 22.14 -28.96 7.93
C THR A 564 21.18 -27.87 7.46
N GLN A 565 20.18 -28.18 6.64
CA GLN A 565 19.15 -27.22 6.20
C GLN A 565 18.32 -26.70 7.39
N ASN A 566 17.87 -27.59 8.29
CA ASN A 566 17.17 -27.18 9.51
C ASN A 566 18.06 -26.33 10.44
N ARG A 567 19.37 -26.53 10.43
CA ARG A 567 20.31 -25.68 11.15
C ARG A 567 20.40 -24.30 10.50
N THR A 568 20.63 -24.22 9.18
CA THR A 568 20.68 -22.92 8.49
C THR A 568 19.35 -22.15 8.57
N LEU A 569 18.21 -22.84 8.59
CA LEU A 569 16.90 -22.21 8.81
C LEU A 569 16.73 -21.68 10.25
N LYS A 570 17.26 -22.38 11.25
CA LYS A 570 17.31 -21.88 12.64
C LYS A 570 18.28 -20.71 12.80
N ASP A 571 19.43 -20.77 12.13
CA ASP A 571 20.42 -19.68 12.14
C ASP A 571 19.83 -18.43 11.46
N GLN A 572 19.16 -18.57 10.29
CA GLN A 572 18.41 -17.49 9.63
C GLN A 572 17.24 -16.95 10.47
N LEU A 573 16.50 -17.83 11.16
CA LEU A 573 15.43 -17.40 12.07
C LEU A 573 16.00 -16.62 13.27
N ALA A 574 17.17 -17.02 13.80
CA ALA A 574 17.86 -16.31 14.86
C ALA A 574 18.44 -14.98 14.36
N GLU A 575 18.97 -14.89 13.14
CA GLU A 575 19.35 -13.62 12.51
C GLU A 575 18.14 -12.69 12.34
N LEU A 576 17.00 -13.21 11.89
CA LEU A 576 15.77 -12.44 11.74
C LEU A 576 15.22 -11.96 13.10
N GLN A 577 15.24 -12.81 14.13
CA GLN A 577 14.86 -12.43 15.50
C GLN A 577 15.81 -11.37 16.07
N ASN A 578 17.12 -11.51 15.88
CA ASN A 578 18.09 -10.49 16.27
C ASN A 578 17.89 -9.18 15.48
N GLY A 579 17.52 -9.26 14.20
CA GLY A 579 17.13 -8.12 13.37
C GLY A 579 15.90 -7.40 13.91
N PHE A 580 14.85 -8.15 14.26
CA PHE A 580 13.65 -7.60 14.91
C PHE A 580 13.96 -6.96 16.26
N VAL A 581 14.79 -7.57 17.11
CA VAL A 581 15.17 -7.00 18.41
C VAL A 581 15.99 -5.72 18.22
N LYS A 582 16.98 -5.71 17.31
CA LYS A 582 17.74 -4.49 16.97
C LYS A 582 16.83 -3.39 16.44
N LEU A 583 16.01 -3.68 15.44
CA LEU A 583 15.06 -2.72 14.86
C LEU A 583 14.04 -2.22 15.89
N THR A 584 13.63 -3.04 16.86
CA THR A 584 12.74 -2.63 17.95
C THR A 584 13.45 -1.70 18.94
N ASN A 585 14.71 -1.99 19.29
CA ASN A 585 15.53 -1.13 20.14
C ASN A 585 15.85 0.20 19.44
N GLU A 586 16.27 0.17 18.17
CA GLU A 586 16.51 1.36 17.34
C GLU A 586 15.23 2.22 17.21
N ASN A 587 14.06 1.60 17.00
CA ASN A 587 12.78 2.33 17.00
C ASN A 587 12.44 2.90 18.40
N MET A 588 12.79 2.22 19.49
CA MET A 588 12.59 2.72 20.85
C MET A 588 13.52 3.92 21.15
N GLU A 589 14.79 3.84 20.75
CA GLU A 589 15.77 4.91 20.89
C GLU A 589 15.38 6.12 20.04
N LEU A 590 15.03 5.94 18.76
CA LEU A 590 14.52 7.00 17.89
C LEU A 590 13.22 7.61 18.43
N THR A 591 12.29 6.80 18.93
CA THR A 591 11.05 7.27 19.56
C THR A 591 11.32 8.07 20.84
N THR A 592 12.34 7.68 21.61
CA THR A 592 12.76 8.39 22.83
C THR A 592 13.43 9.72 22.48
N ALA A 593 14.33 9.73 21.48
CA ALA A 593 14.98 10.93 20.97
C ALA A 593 13.97 11.94 20.39
N ILE A 594 12.97 11.48 19.63
CA ILE A 594 11.87 12.31 19.12
C ILE A 594 11.03 12.88 20.28
N GLN A 595 10.82 12.12 21.36
CA GLN A 595 10.11 12.60 22.54
C GLN A 595 10.92 13.64 23.33
N SER A 596 12.24 13.47 23.48
CA SER A 596 13.11 14.48 24.12
C SER A 596 13.21 15.75 23.27
N GLU A 597 13.38 15.64 21.96
CA GLU A 597 13.35 16.80 21.04
C GLU A 597 12.00 17.52 21.08
N HIS A 598 10.88 16.79 21.16
CA HIS A 598 9.57 17.41 21.33
C HIS A 598 9.41 18.09 22.69
N HIS A 599 10.03 17.59 23.76
CA HIS A 599 10.08 18.25 25.06
C HIS A 599 10.95 19.52 25.01
N VAL A 600 12.12 19.48 24.39
CA VAL A 600 12.99 20.65 24.19
C VAL A 600 12.26 21.71 23.36
N LYS A 601 11.53 21.30 22.31
CA LYS A 601 10.67 22.21 21.53
C LYS A 601 9.54 22.83 22.34
N LYS A 602 8.88 22.08 23.24
CA LYS A 602 7.88 22.63 24.18
C LYS A 602 8.50 23.65 25.15
N GLU A 603 9.66 23.33 25.71
CA GLU A 603 10.41 24.20 26.64
C GLU A 603 10.91 25.49 25.96
N LEU A 604 11.43 25.40 24.72
CA LEU A 604 11.80 26.57 23.92
C LEU A 604 10.57 27.43 23.57
N ALA A 605 9.43 26.82 23.25
CA ALA A 605 8.20 27.55 23.02
C ALA A 605 7.69 28.26 24.29
N ARG A 606 7.79 27.62 25.46
CA ARG A 606 7.48 28.23 26.76
C ARG A 606 8.36 29.46 27.01
N ARG A 607 9.69 29.32 26.89
CA ARG A 607 10.64 30.43 27.07
C ARG A 607 10.46 31.57 26.08
N MET A 608 10.08 31.28 24.83
CA MET A 608 9.73 32.33 23.86
C MET A 608 8.44 33.07 24.25
N GLY A 609 7.46 32.38 24.85
CA GLY A 609 6.27 33.01 25.42
C GLY A 609 6.62 33.92 26.61
N GLU A 610 7.41 33.41 27.55
CA GLU A 610 7.89 34.15 28.73
C GLU A 610 8.68 35.41 28.31
N LEU A 611 9.62 35.30 27.37
CA LEU A 611 10.35 36.45 26.82
C LEU A 611 9.46 37.43 26.04
N GLN A 612 8.35 36.97 25.44
CA GLN A 612 7.37 37.86 24.81
C GLN A 612 6.51 38.60 25.84
N GLU A 613 6.16 37.94 26.95
CA GLU A 613 5.40 38.53 28.04
C GLU A 613 6.25 39.54 28.84
N GLU A 614 7.50 39.21 29.15
CA GLU A 614 8.49 40.14 29.72
C GLU A 614 8.67 41.37 28.82
N LEU A 615 8.87 41.17 27.52
CA LEU A 615 9.04 42.25 26.54
C LEU A 615 7.77 43.10 26.37
N HIS A 616 6.57 42.53 26.57
CA HIS A 616 5.31 43.28 26.59
C HIS A 616 5.17 44.11 27.86
N ASN A 617 5.46 43.52 29.03
CA ASN A 617 5.39 44.16 30.33
C ASN A 617 6.40 45.33 30.44
N VAL A 618 7.64 45.14 29.96
CA VAL A 618 8.64 46.22 29.87
C VAL A 618 8.20 47.35 28.93
N LYS A 619 7.48 47.06 27.84
CA LYS A 619 6.89 48.09 26.98
C LYS A 619 5.76 48.86 27.67
N GLU A 620 4.87 48.17 28.38
CA GLU A 620 3.77 48.80 29.13
C GLU A 620 4.33 49.70 30.25
N GLN A 621 5.32 49.23 31.01
CA GLN A 621 6.03 50.05 32.00
C GLN A 621 6.73 51.26 31.36
N LEU A 622 7.35 51.10 30.19
CA LEU A 622 7.96 52.21 29.47
C LEU A 622 6.90 53.22 28.99
N GLU A 623 5.77 52.77 28.46
CA GLU A 623 4.67 53.63 28.01
C GLU A 623 4.05 54.41 29.18
N LEU A 624 3.82 53.76 30.32
CA LEU A 624 3.42 54.42 31.57
C LEU A 624 4.45 55.47 32.03
N LYS A 625 5.76 55.17 31.93
CA LYS A 625 6.82 56.15 32.26
C LYS A 625 6.92 57.29 31.25
N CYS A 626 6.60 57.07 29.97
CA CYS A 626 6.45 58.14 29.00
C CYS A 626 5.26 59.05 29.36
N GLN A 627 4.11 58.48 29.76
CA GLN A 627 2.93 59.24 30.19
C GLN A 627 3.21 60.05 31.47
N GLU A 628 3.87 59.47 32.49
CA GLU A 628 4.33 60.20 33.68
C GLU A 628 5.26 61.36 33.31
N THR A 629 6.24 61.11 32.43
CA THR A 629 7.22 62.12 31.99
C THR A 629 6.54 63.26 31.24
N GLN A 630 5.57 62.94 30.36
CA GLN A 630 4.76 63.94 29.67
C GLN A 630 3.95 64.78 30.66
N GLY A 631 3.29 64.17 31.64
CA GLY A 631 2.54 64.90 32.68
C GLY A 631 3.42 65.85 33.51
N LEU A 632 4.68 65.47 33.79
CA LEU A 632 5.66 66.35 34.44
C LEU A 632 6.13 67.50 33.54
N VAL A 633 6.26 67.27 32.23
CA VAL A 633 6.55 68.33 31.24
C VAL A 633 5.38 69.31 31.13
N GLU A 634 4.14 68.83 31.08
CA GLU A 634 2.94 69.68 31.06
C GLU A 634 2.82 70.52 32.34
N GLN A 635 3.14 69.96 33.51
CA GLN A 635 3.22 70.72 34.77
C GLN A 635 4.33 71.77 34.77
N ARG A 636 5.53 71.45 34.27
CA ARG A 636 6.64 72.40 34.10
C ARG A 636 6.20 73.59 33.24
N ASP A 637 5.51 73.32 32.14
CA ASP A 637 5.14 74.35 31.17
C ASP A 637 3.99 75.24 31.67
N GLN A 638 3.06 74.69 32.47
CA GLN A 638 2.08 75.49 33.22
C GLN A 638 2.77 76.44 34.22
N VAL A 639 3.75 75.96 34.99
CA VAL A 639 4.52 76.81 35.92
C VAL A 639 5.34 77.86 35.18
N MET A 640 5.93 77.51 34.02
CA MET A 640 6.67 78.44 33.18
C MET A 640 5.76 79.55 32.62
N ALA A 641 4.56 79.20 32.15
CA ALA A 641 3.57 80.16 31.67
C ALA A 641 3.12 81.13 32.78
N HIS A 642 2.87 80.63 34.00
CA HIS A 642 2.55 81.49 35.14
C HIS A 642 3.72 82.41 35.53
N LEU A 643 4.96 81.92 35.47
CA LEU A 643 6.14 82.75 35.73
C LEU A 643 6.30 83.86 34.67
N GLN A 644 6.05 83.56 33.39
CA GLN A 644 6.06 84.54 32.30
C GLN A 644 4.96 85.59 32.45
N GLN A 645 3.74 85.20 32.85
CA GLN A 645 2.66 86.13 33.18
C GLN A 645 3.06 87.09 34.31
N TYR A 646 3.72 86.57 35.35
CA TYR A 646 4.16 87.35 36.51
C TYR A 646 5.31 88.31 36.17
N SER A 647 6.29 87.88 35.35
CA SER A 647 7.36 88.78 34.88
C SER A 647 6.84 89.88 33.95
N ALA A 648 5.88 89.57 33.07
CA ALA A 648 5.24 90.57 32.21
C ALA A 648 4.45 91.60 33.04
N GLY A 649 3.71 91.15 34.06
CA GLY A 649 3.00 92.02 35.00
C GLY A 649 3.94 92.95 35.77
N TYR A 650 5.09 92.44 36.23
CA TYR A 650 6.12 93.28 36.87
C TYR A 650 6.75 94.29 35.90
N GLN A 651 6.98 93.91 34.65
CA GLN A 651 7.55 94.83 33.66
C GLN A 651 6.59 95.97 33.31
N ALA A 652 5.28 95.68 33.22
CA ALA A 652 4.25 96.71 33.09
C ALA A 652 4.25 97.67 34.30
N LEU A 653 4.20 97.14 35.53
CA LEU A 653 4.20 97.95 36.75
C LEU A 653 5.48 98.81 36.89
N ALA A 654 6.63 98.30 36.43
CA ALA A 654 7.88 99.07 36.40
C ALA A 654 7.79 100.26 35.44
N SER A 655 7.23 100.06 34.23
CA SER A 655 7.03 101.14 33.25
C SER A 655 5.99 102.18 33.70
N GLU A 656 4.89 101.77 34.35
CA GLU A 656 3.92 102.69 34.97
C GLU A 656 4.57 103.54 36.07
N ARG A 657 5.41 102.94 36.91
CA ARG A 657 6.16 103.65 37.96
C ARG A 657 7.14 104.66 37.36
N GLU A 658 7.82 104.31 36.27
CA GLU A 658 8.75 105.22 35.57
C GLU A 658 8.00 106.39 34.90
N GLN A 659 6.86 106.12 34.27
CA GLN A 659 5.97 107.15 33.73
C GLN A 659 5.46 108.10 34.83
N LEU A 660 5.06 107.56 35.98
CA LEU A 660 4.63 108.36 37.13
C LEU A 660 5.78 109.21 37.70
N HIS A 661 7.01 108.68 37.72
CA HIS A 661 8.18 109.42 38.17
C HIS A 661 8.54 110.56 37.20
N GLN A 662 8.42 110.35 35.88
CA GLN A 662 8.56 111.41 34.88
C GLN A 662 7.50 112.51 35.06
N GLN A 663 6.24 112.15 35.31
CA GLN A 663 5.16 113.10 35.60
C GLN A 663 5.44 113.91 36.88
N TYR A 664 5.90 113.24 37.94
CA TYR A 664 6.29 113.92 39.18
C TYR A 664 7.46 114.89 38.98
N LEU A 665 8.48 114.51 38.22
CA LEU A 665 9.62 115.38 37.90
C LEU A 665 9.18 116.62 37.10
N GLN A 666 8.30 116.44 36.10
CA GLN A 666 7.70 117.55 35.36
C GLN A 666 6.87 118.47 36.28
N GLN A 667 6.14 117.91 37.24
CA GLN A 667 5.37 118.68 38.22
C GLN A 667 6.28 119.47 39.17
N SER A 668 7.40 118.89 39.63
CA SER A 668 8.41 119.61 40.42
C SER A 668 8.98 120.78 39.61
N GLN A 669 9.44 120.53 38.39
CA GLN A 669 9.98 121.58 37.50
C GLN A 669 8.97 122.70 37.16
N LEU A 670 7.67 122.45 37.29
CA LEU A 670 6.63 123.49 37.18
C LEU A 670 6.42 124.23 38.51
N MET A 671 6.50 123.54 39.66
CA MET A 671 6.44 124.14 40.98
C MET A 671 7.66 125.02 41.28
N ASP A 672 8.86 124.56 40.92
CA ASP A 672 10.12 125.30 41.10
C ASP A 672 10.12 126.60 40.28
N ARG A 673 9.58 126.56 39.05
CA ARG A 673 9.33 127.77 38.25
C ARG A 673 8.31 128.70 38.90
N LEU A 674 7.18 128.19 39.38
CA LEU A 674 6.17 129.00 40.06
C LEU A 674 6.71 129.65 41.34
N GLN A 675 7.57 128.96 42.10
CA GLN A 675 8.25 129.55 43.26
C GLN A 675 9.30 130.60 42.86
N HIS A 676 9.98 130.42 41.72
CA HIS A 676 10.88 131.44 41.17
C HIS A 676 10.10 132.69 40.74
N ASP A 677 8.97 132.52 40.04
CA ASP A 677 8.09 133.61 39.64
C ASP A 677 7.48 134.34 40.86
N GLU A 678 7.02 133.61 41.88
CA GLU A 678 6.55 134.20 43.14
C GLU A 678 7.65 134.96 43.89
N SER A 679 8.86 134.41 43.99
CA SER A 679 9.96 135.05 44.73
C SER A 679 10.53 136.25 43.98
N HIS A 680 10.60 136.18 42.65
CA HIS A 680 10.90 137.33 41.79
C HIS A 680 9.85 138.44 41.94
N GLY A 681 8.56 138.09 41.90
CA GLY A 681 7.46 139.03 42.14
C GLY A 681 7.50 139.68 43.54
N ARG A 682 7.82 138.90 44.59
CA ARG A 682 8.03 139.43 45.95
C ARG A 682 9.22 140.39 46.02
N ALA A 683 10.37 140.03 45.44
CA ALA A 683 11.55 140.89 45.42
C ALA A 683 11.30 142.20 44.64
N GLN A 684 10.59 142.12 43.51
CA GLN A 684 10.23 143.30 42.72
C GLN A 684 9.23 144.21 43.46
N LEU A 685 8.26 143.62 44.19
CA LEU A 685 7.39 144.35 45.10
C LEU A 685 8.19 145.02 46.24
N GLU A 686 9.14 144.32 46.87
CA GLU A 686 9.98 144.86 47.94
C GLU A 686 10.87 146.02 47.44
N ILE A 687 11.45 145.92 46.25
CA ILE A 687 12.16 147.03 45.59
C ILE A 687 11.22 148.21 45.36
N SER A 688 10.01 147.98 44.84
CA SER A 688 9.04 149.05 44.61
C SER A 688 8.55 149.71 45.91
N HIS A 689 8.44 148.93 47.00
CA HIS A 689 8.06 149.42 48.33
C HIS A 689 9.21 150.20 48.98
N SER A 690 10.46 149.77 48.80
CA SER A 690 11.66 150.50 49.24
C SER A 690 11.80 151.84 48.51
N GLN A 691 11.56 151.87 47.20
CA GLN A 691 11.50 153.12 46.40
C GLN A 691 10.33 154.03 46.85
N LEU A 692 9.14 153.47 47.10
CA LEU A 692 8.02 154.22 47.68
C LEU A 692 8.37 154.78 49.05
N LYS A 693 9.01 154.00 49.92
CA LYS A 693 9.45 154.43 51.25
C LYS A 693 10.49 155.55 51.17
N GLN A 694 11.48 155.43 50.27
CA GLN A 694 12.45 156.51 50.02
C GLN A 694 11.77 157.79 49.50
N THR A 695 10.80 157.68 48.58
CA THR A 695 10.04 158.87 48.11
C THR A 695 9.11 159.43 49.18
N GLN A 696 8.56 158.61 50.08
CA GLN A 696 7.80 159.06 51.24
C GLN A 696 8.70 159.78 52.27
N GLU A 697 9.85 159.20 52.63
CA GLU A 697 10.83 159.83 53.52
C GLU A 697 11.33 161.16 52.95
N HIS A 698 11.58 161.21 51.63
CA HIS A 698 11.99 162.44 50.95
C HIS A 698 10.85 163.49 50.88
N LEU A 699 9.60 163.06 50.82
CA LEU A 699 8.42 163.93 50.89
C LEU A 699 8.15 164.41 52.32
N GLU A 700 8.34 163.56 53.33
CA GLU A 700 8.23 163.91 54.75
C GLU A 700 9.33 164.90 55.15
N GLN A 701 10.56 164.75 54.63
CA GLN A 701 11.60 165.76 54.75
C GLN A 701 11.16 167.09 54.11
N LEU A 702 10.69 167.08 52.86
CA LEU A 702 10.17 168.28 52.19
C LEU A 702 8.98 168.93 52.90
N VAL A 703 8.20 168.16 53.66
CA VAL A 703 7.10 168.64 54.53
C VAL A 703 7.63 169.21 55.83
N GLN A 704 8.63 168.60 56.48
CA GLN A 704 9.32 169.16 57.65
C GLN A 704 10.01 170.49 57.30
N ASP A 705 10.75 170.53 56.19
CA ASP A 705 11.35 171.74 55.64
C ASP A 705 10.27 172.82 55.40
N ASN A 706 9.08 172.42 54.94
CA ASN A 706 7.93 173.32 54.74
C ASN A 706 7.32 173.84 56.05
N GLU A 707 7.17 172.99 57.06
CA GLU A 707 6.69 173.36 58.40
C GLU A 707 7.69 174.30 59.09
N GLN A 708 8.99 174.01 58.96
CA GLN A 708 10.08 174.81 59.50
C GLN A 708 10.16 176.17 58.83
N LEU A 709 10.08 176.24 57.49
CA LEU A 709 9.95 177.52 56.76
C LEU A 709 8.65 178.28 57.12
N LYS A 710 7.54 177.60 57.45
CA LYS A 710 6.30 178.25 57.94
C LYS A 710 6.39 178.69 59.41
N ALA A 711 7.30 178.14 60.20
CA ALA A 711 7.62 178.63 61.54
C ALA A 711 8.51 179.88 61.41
N GLU A 712 9.62 179.77 60.69
CA GLU A 712 10.58 180.85 60.47
C GLU A 712 9.92 182.08 59.81
N VAL A 713 9.06 181.94 58.81
CA VAL A 713 8.33 183.07 58.18
C VAL A 713 7.27 183.71 59.11
N ARG A 714 6.91 183.09 60.25
CA ARG A 714 6.11 183.71 61.32
C ARG A 714 6.94 184.35 62.44
N GLU A 715 8.23 184.02 62.54
CA GLU A 715 9.17 184.56 63.53
C GLU A 715 10.08 185.64 62.93
N LEU A 716 10.31 185.58 61.61
CA LEU A 716 11.25 186.37 60.80
C LEU A 716 10.60 186.81 59.46
N LEU A 717 9.88 187.93 59.27
CA LEU A 717 9.38 189.01 60.14
C LEU A 717 9.24 188.63 61.62
N ASN A 718 10.17 189.01 62.50
CA ASN A 718 11.28 189.97 62.43
C ASN A 718 12.40 189.66 61.41
N SER A 719 12.45 190.42 60.31
CA SER A 719 13.54 190.49 59.30
C SER A 719 13.99 189.22 58.53
N SER A 720 13.80 189.28 57.21
CA SER A 720 14.55 188.59 56.12
C SER A 720 14.49 187.04 56.03
N ALA A 721 14.20 186.39 54.88
CA ALA A 721 14.64 186.56 53.48
C ALA A 721 16.13 186.16 53.26
N LEU A 722 16.54 185.41 52.22
CA LEU A 722 15.85 184.84 51.05
C LEU A 722 16.70 183.71 50.42
N VAL A 723 16.08 182.64 49.89
CA VAL A 723 16.53 181.75 48.77
C VAL A 723 17.94 181.13 48.78
N THR A 724 17.99 179.82 48.50
CA THR A 724 19.12 179.13 47.83
C THR A 724 18.65 178.48 46.51
N SER A 725 19.57 178.05 45.65
CA SER A 725 19.25 177.51 44.31
C SER A 725 20.20 176.39 43.88
N SER A 726 19.79 175.62 42.86
CA SER A 726 20.58 174.77 41.93
C SER A 726 21.38 173.56 42.51
N ARG A 727 21.54 172.36 41.91
CA ARG A 727 21.25 171.67 40.61
C ARG A 727 22.55 171.06 40.00
N ASP A 728 22.43 169.96 39.22
CA ASP A 728 23.38 169.32 38.26
C ASP A 728 24.45 168.32 38.81
N GLN A 729 24.99 167.34 38.06
CA GLN A 729 24.45 166.37 37.06
C GLN A 729 25.56 165.34 36.64
N GLY A 730 25.21 164.16 36.07
CA GLY A 730 26.16 163.12 35.56
C GLY A 730 26.53 162.02 36.60
N ASP A 731 27.42 161.03 36.39
CA ASP A 731 27.99 160.30 35.21
C ASP A 731 28.83 159.08 35.76
N GLY A 732 29.35 158.04 35.07
CA GLY A 732 29.29 157.53 33.68
C GLY A 732 30.38 156.44 33.38
N VAL A 733 30.34 155.80 32.18
CA VAL A 733 31.47 155.11 31.46
C VAL A 733 31.90 153.65 31.88
N GLU A 734 32.86 153.04 31.14
CA GLU A 734 33.07 151.58 30.81
C GLU A 734 34.47 151.00 31.22
N SER A 735 34.79 149.70 30.91
CA SER A 735 36.18 149.14 30.70
C SER A 735 36.26 147.67 30.17
N GLN A 736 37.45 147.19 29.70
CA GLN A 736 37.74 145.89 29.01
C GLN A 736 39.20 145.36 29.35
N SER A 737 39.92 144.36 28.77
CA SER A 737 39.84 143.41 27.61
C SER A 737 40.96 142.29 27.62
N MET A 738 40.87 141.21 26.79
CA MET A 738 41.95 140.30 26.24
C MET A 738 42.67 139.24 27.16
N HIS A 739 43.39 138.17 26.72
CA HIS A 739 43.33 137.20 25.56
C HIS A 739 44.48 136.13 25.64
N GLU A 740 44.33 134.93 25.01
CA GLU A 740 45.34 133.98 24.40
C GLU A 740 45.18 132.45 24.66
N SER A 741 45.73 131.62 23.75
CA SER A 741 45.58 130.14 23.63
C SER A 741 46.78 129.52 22.87
N PRO A 742 47.05 128.18 22.86
CA PRO A 742 46.85 127.43 21.59
C PRO A 742 46.74 125.86 21.62
N LYS A 743 45.84 125.29 20.78
CA LYS A 743 46.04 124.20 19.76
C LYS A 743 46.62 122.81 20.19
N ASN A 744 46.25 121.64 19.62
CA ASN A 744 45.59 121.30 18.34
C ASN A 744 45.03 119.84 18.33
N SER A 745 44.24 119.50 17.29
CA SER A 745 43.80 118.16 16.81
C SER A 745 42.72 117.38 17.60
N SER A 746 41.80 116.56 17.03
CA SER A 746 40.95 116.60 15.79
C SER A 746 40.53 115.16 15.42
N SER A 747 39.30 114.81 15.00
CA SER A 747 38.04 115.56 14.94
C SER A 747 36.86 114.59 14.68
N ILE A 748 35.95 114.44 15.65
CA ILE A 748 34.55 114.92 15.57
C ILE A 748 34.27 115.56 16.94
N ILE A 749 33.50 116.64 16.97
CA ILE A 749 33.65 117.69 17.99
C ILE A 749 32.44 117.77 18.91
N ILE A 750 32.69 117.72 20.22
CA ILE A 750 31.78 118.22 21.24
C ILE A 750 32.06 119.73 21.36
N PRO A 751 31.06 120.62 21.22
CA PRO A 751 31.21 122.02 21.58
C PRO A 751 31.37 122.13 23.11
N GLU A 752 32.48 122.69 23.59
CA GLU A 752 32.70 122.88 25.04
C GLU A 752 32.21 124.26 25.54
N ASP A 753 32.02 125.22 24.62
CA ASP A 753 31.36 126.51 24.89
C ASP A 753 29.97 126.54 24.24
N PHE A 754 28.92 126.45 25.06
CA PHE A 754 27.56 126.78 24.66
C PHE A 754 27.18 128.14 25.26
N GLU A 755 27.06 129.17 24.43
CA GLU A 755 26.80 130.56 24.90
C GLU A 755 25.43 130.71 25.58
N ASN A 756 24.55 129.69 25.48
CA ASN A 756 23.33 129.57 26.27
C ASN A 756 23.00 128.09 26.56
N GLN A 757 22.55 127.76 27.78
CA GLN A 757 22.27 126.38 28.22
C GLN A 757 21.34 125.61 27.26
N LYS A 758 20.43 126.31 26.58
CA LYS A 758 19.51 125.69 25.63
C LYS A 758 20.25 125.01 24.46
N GLU A 759 21.34 125.59 23.96
CA GLU A 759 22.09 125.01 22.84
C GLU A 759 22.85 123.75 23.27
N MET A 760 23.31 123.68 24.52
CA MET A 760 23.86 122.46 25.13
C MET A 760 22.80 121.36 25.18
N GLU A 761 21.61 121.68 25.67
CA GLU A 761 20.51 120.73 25.76
C GLU A 761 20.02 120.24 24.39
N ASP A 762 19.92 121.14 23.41
CA ASP A 762 19.48 120.80 22.05
C ASP A 762 20.58 120.02 21.27
N PHE A 763 21.87 120.28 21.54
CA PHE A 763 22.98 119.44 21.05
C PHE A 763 22.95 118.04 21.67
N ILE A 764 22.78 117.93 23.00
CA ILE A 764 22.72 116.62 23.68
C ILE A 764 21.46 115.84 23.23
N ARG A 765 20.31 116.50 23.04
CA ARG A 765 19.12 115.85 22.44
C ARG A 765 19.38 115.40 21.01
N GLY A 766 20.05 116.22 20.20
CA GLY A 766 20.44 115.84 18.82
C GLY A 766 21.36 114.62 18.80
N ALA A 767 22.40 114.61 19.62
CA ALA A 767 23.35 113.50 19.74
C ALA A 767 22.69 112.21 20.27
N LEU A 768 21.78 112.32 21.24
CA LEU A 768 21.00 111.16 21.72
C LEU A 768 20.05 110.63 20.65
N VAL A 769 19.26 111.49 20.00
CA VAL A 769 18.35 111.07 18.91
C VAL A 769 19.13 110.45 17.75
N GLN A 770 20.33 110.94 17.44
CA GLN A 770 21.19 110.34 16.43
C GLN A 770 21.75 108.98 16.88
N LEU A 771 22.20 108.83 18.12
CA LEU A 771 22.63 107.51 18.66
C LEU A 771 21.48 106.50 18.75
N GLU A 772 20.25 106.94 19.04
CA GLU A 772 19.06 106.09 19.00
C GLU A 772 18.69 105.70 17.57
N ALA A 773 18.81 106.61 16.61
CA ALA A 773 18.64 106.31 15.19
C ALA A 773 19.71 105.34 14.68
N GLU A 774 20.98 105.53 15.03
CA GLU A 774 22.08 104.62 14.67
C GLU A 774 21.93 103.24 15.33
N ARG A 775 21.42 103.17 16.58
CA ARG A 775 21.04 101.91 17.25
C ARG A 775 19.92 101.20 16.51
N ASP A 776 18.86 101.91 16.15
CA ASP A 776 17.68 101.31 15.54
C ASP A 776 17.92 100.98 14.06
N GLU A 777 18.77 101.73 13.36
CA GLU A 777 19.29 101.36 12.05
C GLU A 777 20.19 100.13 12.14
N ALA A 778 21.09 100.03 13.12
CA ALA A 778 21.89 98.82 13.34
C ALA A 778 21.02 97.59 13.70
N ARG A 779 19.94 97.75 14.47
CA ARG A 779 18.93 96.71 14.69
C ARG A 779 18.25 96.31 13.39
N MET A 780 17.77 97.27 12.60
CA MET A 780 17.12 97.02 11.31
C MET A 780 18.07 96.34 10.32
N GLN A 781 19.35 96.72 10.28
CA GLN A 781 20.38 96.06 9.48
C GLN A 781 20.65 94.63 9.97
N LEU A 782 20.63 94.35 11.27
CA LEU A 782 20.81 93.00 11.80
C LEU A 782 19.58 92.11 11.57
N GLU A 783 18.37 92.65 11.67
CA GLU A 783 17.13 91.96 11.31
C GLU A 783 17.03 91.72 9.79
N GLU A 784 17.48 92.66 8.97
CA GLU A 784 17.57 92.52 7.50
C GLU A 784 18.67 91.52 7.10
N GLU A 785 19.85 91.53 7.71
CA GLU A 785 20.89 90.50 7.53
C GLU A 785 20.38 89.13 7.95
N HIS A 786 19.64 89.02 9.07
CA HIS A 786 19.01 87.75 9.46
C HIS A 786 17.92 87.32 8.44
N ARG A 787 17.17 88.27 7.86
CA ARG A 787 16.19 88.00 6.80
C ARG A 787 16.87 87.56 5.50
N LEU A 788 17.97 88.21 5.12
CA LEU A 788 18.79 87.89 3.94
C LEU A 788 19.51 86.57 4.12
N HIS A 789 20.05 86.26 5.29
CA HIS A 789 20.67 84.97 5.60
C HIS A 789 19.62 83.83 5.60
N MET A 790 18.41 84.08 6.08
CA MET A 790 17.30 83.11 5.95
C MET A 790 16.83 82.95 4.50
N ALA A 791 16.77 84.02 3.72
CA ALA A 791 16.47 83.97 2.29
C ALA A 791 17.57 83.25 1.50
N ALA A 792 18.85 83.49 1.80
CA ALA A 792 20.00 82.82 1.22
C ALA A 792 20.03 81.32 1.60
N ARG A 793 19.70 80.98 2.86
CA ARG A 793 19.54 79.57 3.29
C ARG A 793 18.36 78.89 2.58
N GLN A 794 17.26 79.59 2.34
CA GLN A 794 16.15 79.06 1.52
C GLN A 794 16.54 78.93 0.04
N GLN A 795 17.25 79.90 -0.53
CA GLN A 795 17.77 79.81 -1.90
C GLN A 795 18.81 78.69 -2.05
N ALA A 796 19.69 78.47 -1.07
CA ALA A 796 20.61 77.34 -1.05
C ALA A 796 19.88 75.99 -0.96
N ALA A 797 18.82 75.90 -0.14
CA ALA A 797 17.98 74.70 -0.08
C ALA A 797 17.18 74.47 -1.39
N VAL A 798 16.77 75.53 -2.08
CA VAL A 798 16.14 75.45 -3.41
C VAL A 798 17.17 75.12 -4.50
N ALA A 799 18.40 75.63 -4.40
CA ALA A 799 19.50 75.32 -5.30
C ALA A 799 19.93 73.85 -5.17
N LEU A 800 20.08 73.33 -3.95
CA LEU A 800 20.33 71.90 -3.70
C LEU A 800 19.20 71.01 -4.23
N ARG A 801 17.94 71.45 -4.14
CA ARG A 801 16.80 70.76 -4.78
C ARG A 801 16.87 70.84 -6.31
N PHE A 802 17.31 71.95 -6.88
CA PHE A 802 17.53 72.10 -8.32
C PHE A 802 18.72 71.25 -8.82
N GLU A 803 19.81 71.13 -8.07
CA GLU A 803 20.94 70.26 -8.40
C GLU A 803 20.53 68.78 -8.34
N GLN A 804 19.79 68.37 -7.30
CA GLN A 804 19.18 67.04 -7.24
C GLN A 804 18.25 66.79 -8.44
N GLN A 805 17.42 67.76 -8.83
CA GLN A 805 16.56 67.64 -10.03
C GLN A 805 17.34 67.66 -11.36
N HIS A 806 18.48 68.35 -11.43
CA HIS A 806 19.34 68.37 -12.62
C HIS A 806 20.15 67.08 -12.81
N HIS A 807 20.27 66.22 -11.80
CA HIS A 807 20.79 64.85 -11.97
C HIS A 807 19.71 63.80 -12.26
N ILE A 808 18.42 64.17 -12.28
CA ILE A 808 17.29 63.25 -12.53
C ILE A 808 16.82 63.26 -14.01
N ASN A 809 17.27 64.22 -14.82
CA ASN A 809 16.84 64.35 -16.23
C ASN A 809 17.72 63.61 -17.27
N THR A 810 17.91 62.31 -17.07
CA THR A 810 18.07 61.34 -18.18
C THR A 810 17.21 60.11 -17.84
N PRO A 811 16.49 59.49 -18.80
CA PRO A 811 15.06 59.21 -18.57
C PRO A 811 14.68 57.84 -17.97
N ALA A 812 13.41 57.80 -17.52
CA ALA A 812 12.58 56.65 -17.11
C ALA A 812 12.72 56.18 -15.64
N HIS A 813 11.64 56.00 -14.85
CA HIS A 813 10.20 56.19 -15.13
C HIS A 813 9.40 56.41 -13.82
N GLU A 814 8.65 57.52 -13.71
CA GLU A 814 7.62 57.72 -12.67
C GLU A 814 6.23 57.24 -13.17
N HIS A 815 5.13 57.09 -12.41
CA HIS A 815 4.73 57.52 -11.06
C HIS A 815 4.12 56.31 -10.25
N HIS A 816 3.54 56.37 -9.04
CA HIS A 816 2.81 57.44 -8.35
C HIS A 816 2.61 57.18 -6.82
N HIS A 817 2.83 58.22 -6.00
CA HIS A 817 2.16 58.69 -4.76
C HIS A 817 1.30 57.74 -3.87
N SER A 818 1.21 57.90 -2.53
CA SER A 818 1.66 59.00 -1.65
C SER A 818 1.76 58.61 -0.16
N LEU A 819 2.49 59.47 0.59
CA LEU A 819 2.41 59.95 2.01
C LEU A 819 1.43 59.28 3.03
N GLU A 820 1.65 59.32 4.35
CA GLU A 820 2.49 60.16 5.25
C GLU A 820 2.83 59.34 6.54
N GLN A 821 3.56 59.74 7.60
CA GLN A 821 4.15 61.02 8.07
C GLN A 821 5.51 60.74 8.80
N HIS A 822 6.02 61.63 9.67
CA HIS A 822 7.38 61.52 10.25
C HIS A 822 7.59 62.24 11.61
N SER A 823 8.58 61.74 12.39
CA SER A 823 9.47 62.52 13.31
C SER A 823 8.94 63.03 14.67
N HIS A 824 9.76 63.33 15.71
CA HIS A 824 11.22 63.14 15.97
C HIS A 824 11.49 63.17 17.50
N CYS A 825 12.59 62.55 17.96
CA CYS A 825 13.35 62.96 19.16
C CYS A 825 14.82 62.51 19.01
N ASP A 826 15.73 63.05 19.82
CA ASP A 826 17.07 63.43 19.33
C ASP A 826 18.25 63.07 20.26
N HIS A 827 19.45 62.93 19.67
CA HIS A 827 20.79 62.85 20.30
C HIS A 827 21.03 61.67 21.29
N SER A 828 22.20 61.04 21.42
CA SER A 828 23.54 61.23 20.83
C SER A 828 24.43 59.99 21.06
N ASN A 829 25.31 59.64 20.11
CA ASN A 829 26.69 59.23 20.44
C ASN A 829 27.59 59.34 19.19
N GLU A 830 28.87 59.66 19.37
CA GLU A 830 29.86 59.72 18.28
C GLU A 830 30.68 58.41 18.15
N HIS A 831 31.56 58.37 17.14
CA HIS A 831 32.54 57.31 16.85
C HIS A 831 32.03 55.97 16.30
N SER A 832 31.88 55.90 14.97
CA SER A 832 32.57 54.84 14.19
C SER A 832 32.66 55.23 12.70
N GLU A 833 33.73 55.93 12.30
CA GLU A 833 34.06 56.08 10.88
C GLU A 833 34.46 54.72 10.28
N GLY A 834 33.63 54.20 9.38
CA GLY A 834 33.74 52.82 8.88
C GLY A 834 32.42 52.21 8.40
N GLY A 835 31.29 52.92 8.55
CA GLY A 835 30.01 52.53 7.97
C GLY A 835 30.06 52.43 6.44
N VAL A 836 29.67 51.27 5.91
CA VAL A 836 29.35 51.10 4.48
C VAL A 836 28.21 52.07 4.12
N PRO A 837 28.29 52.83 3.01
CA PRO A 837 27.24 53.78 2.62
C PRO A 837 25.84 53.13 2.62
N VAL A 838 24.83 53.86 3.08
CA VAL A 838 23.50 53.30 3.37
C VAL A 838 22.85 52.71 2.11
N GLU A 839 23.08 53.30 0.95
CA GLU A 839 22.63 52.80 -0.36
C GLU A 839 23.32 51.47 -0.71
N VAL A 840 24.60 51.33 -0.40
CA VAL A 840 25.37 50.09 -0.63
C VAL A 840 24.94 49.00 0.35
N HIS A 841 24.65 49.35 1.61
CA HIS A 841 24.10 48.42 2.58
C HIS A 841 22.70 47.93 2.18
N GLN A 842 21.81 48.84 1.76
CA GLN A 842 20.47 48.47 1.26
C GLN A 842 20.54 47.65 -0.04
N ALA A 843 21.44 48.00 -0.98
CA ALA A 843 21.63 47.22 -2.20
C ALA A 843 22.14 45.79 -1.90
N LEU A 844 23.07 45.65 -0.95
CA LEU A 844 23.57 44.36 -0.48
C LEU A 844 22.49 43.56 0.25
N GLN A 845 21.67 44.21 1.09
CA GLN A 845 20.54 43.59 1.79
C GLN A 845 19.49 43.08 0.80
N ALA A 846 19.10 43.88 -0.19
CA ALA A 846 18.17 43.47 -1.25
C ALA A 846 18.74 42.38 -2.17
N ALA A 847 20.06 42.32 -2.35
CA ALA A 847 20.74 41.23 -3.05
C ALA A 847 20.74 39.94 -2.21
N MET A 848 21.02 40.02 -0.90
CA MET A 848 20.91 38.91 0.04
C MET A 848 19.49 38.36 0.13
N GLU A 849 18.47 39.22 0.21
CA GLU A 849 17.07 38.80 0.32
C GLU A 849 16.61 38.05 -0.95
N LYS A 850 16.99 38.54 -2.14
CA LYS A 850 16.75 37.84 -3.41
C LYS A 850 17.52 36.51 -3.49
N LEU A 851 18.74 36.45 -2.98
CA LEU A 851 19.53 35.22 -2.90
C LEU A 851 18.88 34.21 -1.94
N GLN A 852 18.39 34.67 -0.78
CA GLN A 852 17.71 33.86 0.23
C GLN A 852 16.38 33.31 -0.30
N GLN A 853 15.56 34.15 -0.96
CA GLN A 853 14.33 33.69 -1.64
C GLN A 853 14.63 32.64 -2.71
N ARG A 854 15.67 32.85 -3.53
CA ARG A 854 16.07 31.89 -4.57
C ARG A 854 16.62 30.59 -4.00
N PHE A 855 17.40 30.66 -2.92
CA PHE A 855 17.93 29.49 -2.22
C PHE A 855 16.81 28.68 -1.56
N THR A 856 15.86 29.35 -0.89
CA THR A 856 14.68 28.72 -0.29
C THR A 856 13.82 28.05 -1.36
N SER A 857 13.60 28.71 -2.50
CA SER A 857 12.85 28.16 -3.64
C SER A 857 13.54 26.92 -4.22
N LEU A 858 14.87 26.97 -4.41
CA LEU A 858 15.67 25.84 -4.90
C LEU A 858 15.69 24.66 -3.90
N MET A 859 15.73 24.95 -2.61
CA MET A 859 15.66 23.93 -1.56
C MET A 859 14.29 23.27 -1.48
N GLN A 860 13.20 24.02 -1.71
CA GLN A 860 11.86 23.45 -1.85
C GLN A 860 11.75 22.59 -3.11
N GLU A 861 12.16 23.10 -4.28
CA GLU A 861 12.18 22.34 -5.54
C GLU A 861 13.01 21.04 -5.40
N LYS A 862 14.12 21.08 -4.68
CA LYS A 862 14.95 19.90 -4.36
C LYS A 862 14.26 18.93 -3.39
N ALA A 863 13.45 19.41 -2.45
CA ALA A 863 12.66 18.57 -1.55
C ALA A 863 11.53 17.88 -2.32
N ASP A 864 10.76 18.65 -3.10
CA ASP A 864 9.67 18.15 -3.97
C ASP A 864 10.21 17.12 -4.99
N LEU A 865 11.41 17.35 -5.55
CA LEU A 865 12.10 16.39 -6.41
C LEU A 865 12.55 15.13 -5.66
N LYS A 866 12.97 15.23 -4.41
CA LYS A 866 13.38 14.07 -3.59
C LYS A 866 12.17 13.21 -3.23
N GLU A 867 11.08 13.81 -2.78
CA GLU A 867 9.80 13.11 -2.55
C GLU A 867 9.32 12.40 -3.83
N ARG A 868 9.42 13.07 -4.99
CA ARG A 868 9.05 12.49 -6.28
C ARG A 868 9.98 11.38 -6.77
N VAL A 869 11.24 11.37 -6.35
CA VAL A 869 12.17 10.24 -6.59
C VAL A 869 11.81 9.07 -5.67
N GLU A 870 11.55 9.32 -4.39
CA GLU A 870 11.12 8.30 -3.43
C GLU A 870 9.79 7.64 -3.82
N GLU A 871 8.84 8.42 -4.35
CA GLU A 871 7.58 7.90 -4.93
C GLU A 871 7.84 6.99 -6.15
N LEU A 872 8.79 7.36 -7.01
CA LEU A 872 9.16 6.56 -8.18
C LEU A 872 9.95 5.30 -7.80
N GLU A 873 10.82 5.36 -6.79
CA GLU A 873 11.53 4.21 -6.23
C GLU A 873 10.54 3.21 -5.60
N HIS A 874 9.56 3.69 -4.82
CA HIS A 874 8.48 2.84 -4.29
C HIS A 874 7.67 2.17 -5.42
N ARG A 875 7.31 2.92 -6.47
CA ARG A 875 6.63 2.35 -7.66
C ARG A 875 7.50 1.33 -8.40
N CYS A 876 8.81 1.54 -8.49
CA CYS A 876 9.75 0.56 -9.08
C CYS A 876 9.85 -0.72 -8.24
N ILE A 877 9.88 -0.61 -6.90
CA ILE A 877 9.87 -1.77 -5.99
C ILE A 877 8.57 -2.55 -6.14
N GLN A 878 7.41 -1.87 -6.18
CA GLN A 878 6.12 -2.51 -6.40
C GLN A 878 6.07 -3.23 -7.76
N LEU A 879 6.49 -2.56 -8.84
CA LEU A 879 6.53 -3.15 -10.19
C LEU A 879 7.53 -4.31 -10.29
N SER A 880 8.60 -4.34 -9.48
CA SER A 880 9.47 -5.51 -9.36
C SER A 880 8.68 -6.67 -8.75
N GLY A 881 8.08 -6.50 -7.56
CA GLY A 881 7.30 -7.56 -6.91
C GLY A 881 6.13 -8.08 -7.75
N GLU A 882 5.46 -7.21 -8.51
CA GLU A 882 4.45 -7.60 -9.50
C GLU A 882 5.07 -8.42 -10.66
N THR A 883 6.26 -8.04 -11.13
CA THR A 883 7.00 -8.79 -12.18
C THR A 883 7.48 -10.15 -11.67
N ASP A 884 7.98 -10.22 -10.42
CA ASP A 884 8.43 -11.43 -9.76
C ASP A 884 7.25 -12.41 -9.56
N THR A 885 6.09 -11.90 -9.10
CA THR A 885 4.83 -12.66 -9.00
C THR A 885 4.36 -13.19 -10.36
N ILE A 886 4.50 -12.40 -11.43
CA ILE A 886 4.22 -12.85 -12.80
C ILE A 886 5.22 -13.93 -13.24
N GLY A 887 6.49 -13.84 -12.83
CA GLY A 887 7.52 -14.86 -13.03
C GLY A 887 7.17 -16.18 -12.36
N GLU A 888 6.73 -16.15 -11.10
CA GLU A 888 6.22 -17.32 -10.38
C GLU A 888 5.02 -17.94 -11.09
N TYR A 889 4.05 -17.13 -11.53
CA TYR A 889 2.88 -17.64 -12.26
C TYR A 889 3.27 -18.29 -13.60
N ILE A 890 4.26 -17.74 -14.31
CA ILE A 890 4.81 -18.34 -15.53
C ILE A 890 5.50 -19.68 -15.22
N ALA A 891 6.28 -19.76 -14.13
CA ALA A 891 6.93 -21.00 -13.71
C ALA A 891 5.92 -22.08 -13.29
N LEU A 892 4.89 -21.71 -12.51
CA LEU A 892 3.78 -22.59 -12.14
C LEU A 892 3.01 -23.08 -13.39
N TYR A 893 2.74 -22.20 -14.35
CA TYR A 893 2.06 -22.58 -15.59
C TYR A 893 2.92 -23.51 -16.48
N GLN A 894 4.24 -23.28 -16.53
CA GLN A 894 5.17 -24.19 -17.22
C GLN A 894 5.24 -25.57 -16.53
N SER A 895 5.30 -25.61 -15.20
CA SER A 895 5.26 -26.84 -14.41
C SER A 895 3.95 -27.61 -14.61
N GLN A 896 2.80 -26.94 -14.49
CA GLN A 896 1.48 -27.52 -14.74
C GLN A 896 1.36 -28.05 -16.18
N ARG A 897 1.89 -27.32 -17.17
CA ARG A 897 1.94 -27.77 -18.56
C ARG A 897 2.86 -28.99 -18.76
N ALA A 898 3.98 -29.07 -18.05
CA ALA A 898 4.85 -30.25 -18.07
C ALA A 898 4.17 -31.48 -17.47
N ILE A 899 3.51 -31.34 -16.31
CA ILE A 899 2.72 -32.41 -15.67
C ILE A 899 1.55 -32.85 -16.56
N MET A 900 0.83 -31.91 -17.19
CA MET A 900 -0.22 -32.23 -18.16
C MET A 900 0.33 -33.00 -19.37
N LYS A 901 1.51 -32.61 -19.88
CA LYS A 901 2.16 -33.32 -20.99
C LYS A 901 2.60 -34.72 -20.59
N GLN A 902 3.19 -34.89 -19.41
CA GLN A 902 3.56 -36.20 -18.87
C GLN A 902 2.32 -37.11 -18.74
N LYS A 903 1.25 -36.62 -18.10
CA LYS A 903 -0.02 -37.37 -17.98
C LYS A 903 -0.70 -37.66 -19.31
N HIS A 904 -0.41 -36.90 -20.36
CA HIS A 904 -0.85 -37.21 -21.71
C HIS A 904 0.01 -38.33 -22.32
N GLN A 905 1.33 -38.28 -22.17
CA GLN A 905 2.26 -39.31 -22.65
C GLN A 905 2.06 -40.66 -21.94
N GLU A 906 1.79 -40.66 -20.64
CA GLU A 906 1.40 -41.85 -19.86
C GLU A 906 0.10 -42.48 -20.41
N LYS A 907 -0.88 -41.65 -20.78
CA LYS A 907 -2.12 -42.11 -21.43
C LYS A 907 -1.89 -42.64 -22.84
N GLU A 908 -1.04 -41.99 -23.64
CA GLU A 908 -0.66 -42.48 -24.96
C GLU A 908 0.08 -43.82 -24.88
N GLN A 909 0.99 -43.98 -23.91
CA GLN A 909 1.67 -45.25 -23.62
C GLN A 909 0.68 -46.35 -23.21
N TYR A 910 -0.28 -46.05 -22.33
CA TYR A 910 -1.32 -47.00 -21.94
C TYR A 910 -2.24 -47.38 -23.11
N ILE A 911 -2.66 -46.42 -23.94
CA ILE A 911 -3.46 -46.68 -25.14
C ILE A 911 -2.67 -47.51 -26.16
N SER A 912 -1.37 -47.23 -26.34
CA SER A 912 -0.47 -47.99 -27.21
C SER A 912 -0.29 -49.44 -26.74
N MET A 913 -0.07 -49.64 -25.43
CA MET A 913 -0.02 -50.98 -24.82
C MET A 913 -1.34 -51.73 -25.02
N LEU A 914 -2.49 -51.10 -24.72
CA LEU A 914 -3.80 -51.72 -24.90
C LEU A 914 -4.13 -52.02 -26.39
N ALA A 915 -3.58 -51.24 -27.32
CA ALA A 915 -3.66 -51.52 -28.75
C ALA A 915 -2.77 -52.72 -29.15
N GLN A 916 -1.57 -52.81 -28.59
CA GLN A 916 -0.67 -53.96 -28.76
C GLN A 916 -1.28 -55.25 -28.20
N ASP A 917 -1.82 -55.22 -26.97
CA ASP A 917 -2.49 -56.36 -26.33
C ASP A 917 -3.68 -56.85 -27.17
N LYS A 918 -4.44 -55.92 -27.77
CA LYS A 918 -5.55 -56.20 -28.69
C LYS A 918 -5.07 -56.80 -30.02
N GLU A 919 -3.92 -56.38 -30.54
CA GLU A 919 -3.32 -56.95 -31.75
C GLU A 919 -2.75 -58.35 -31.50
N GLU A 920 -2.08 -58.57 -30.37
CA GLU A 920 -1.62 -59.91 -29.94
C GLU A 920 -2.80 -60.86 -29.72
N MET A 921 -3.86 -60.42 -29.03
CA MET A 921 -5.08 -61.20 -28.86
C MET A 921 -5.74 -61.54 -30.21
N LYS A 922 -5.76 -60.59 -31.17
CA LYS A 922 -6.25 -60.84 -32.53
C LYS A 922 -5.38 -61.85 -33.27
N ALA A 923 -4.06 -61.81 -33.11
CA ALA A 923 -3.14 -62.79 -33.67
C ALA A 923 -3.37 -64.20 -33.10
N LYS A 924 -3.47 -64.33 -31.76
CA LYS A 924 -3.78 -65.60 -31.08
C LYS A 924 -5.15 -66.15 -31.49
N LEU A 925 -6.16 -65.31 -31.69
CA LEU A 925 -7.46 -65.73 -32.22
C LEU A 925 -7.40 -66.19 -33.68
N ALA A 926 -6.55 -65.59 -34.51
CA ALA A 926 -6.32 -66.05 -35.88
C ALA A 926 -5.55 -67.38 -35.95
N GLU A 927 -4.55 -67.57 -35.09
CA GLU A 927 -3.84 -68.85 -34.94
C GLU A 927 -4.77 -69.95 -34.42
N LEU A 928 -5.62 -69.64 -33.44
CA LEU A 928 -6.67 -70.54 -32.96
C LEU A 928 -7.64 -70.92 -34.09
N GLN A 929 -8.03 -69.96 -34.94
CA GLN A 929 -8.88 -70.23 -36.10
C GLN A 929 -8.19 -71.17 -37.10
N ASP A 930 -6.92 -70.97 -37.44
CA ASP A 930 -6.18 -71.85 -38.35
C ASP A 930 -5.99 -73.25 -37.75
N LEU A 931 -5.64 -73.36 -36.46
CA LEU A 931 -5.56 -74.64 -35.75
C LEU A 931 -6.91 -75.39 -35.75
N VAL A 932 -8.03 -74.68 -35.57
CA VAL A 932 -9.38 -75.28 -35.65
C VAL A 932 -9.72 -75.70 -37.08
N MET A 933 -9.38 -74.92 -38.11
CA MET A 933 -9.53 -75.35 -39.51
C MET A 933 -8.69 -76.60 -39.81
N ARG A 934 -7.45 -76.64 -39.29
CA ARG A 934 -6.52 -77.76 -39.43
C ARG A 934 -7.07 -79.03 -38.76
N LEU A 935 -7.58 -78.92 -37.53
CA LEU A 935 -8.22 -80.05 -36.83
C LEU A 935 -9.49 -80.52 -37.55
N VAL A 936 -10.29 -79.62 -38.12
CA VAL A 936 -11.45 -79.96 -38.96
C VAL A 936 -11.01 -80.66 -40.25
N ALA A 937 -9.91 -80.23 -40.89
CA ALA A 937 -9.34 -80.90 -42.06
C ALA A 937 -8.80 -82.29 -41.72
N GLU A 938 -8.01 -82.43 -40.65
CA GLU A 938 -7.48 -83.72 -40.14
C GLU A 938 -8.61 -84.71 -39.83
N ARG A 939 -9.69 -84.23 -39.19
CA ARG A 939 -10.92 -84.99 -38.93
C ARG A 939 -11.64 -85.37 -40.23
N ASN A 940 -11.74 -84.47 -41.20
CA ASN A 940 -12.37 -84.75 -42.49
C ASN A 940 -11.56 -85.78 -43.30
N ASP A 941 -10.23 -85.71 -43.28
CA ASP A 941 -9.35 -86.70 -43.87
C ASP A 941 -9.44 -88.06 -43.16
N TRP A 942 -9.64 -88.07 -41.84
CA TRP A 942 -9.95 -89.29 -41.09
C TRP A 942 -11.30 -89.87 -41.52
N TYR A 943 -12.34 -89.05 -41.60
CA TYR A 943 -13.68 -89.45 -42.04
C TYR A 943 -13.65 -90.00 -43.48
N ASN A 944 -12.99 -89.32 -44.41
CA ASN A 944 -12.78 -89.76 -45.79
C ASN A 944 -12.04 -91.11 -45.86
N ARG A 945 -10.99 -91.31 -45.04
CA ARG A 945 -10.28 -92.60 -44.93
C ARG A 945 -11.16 -93.69 -44.32
N TYR A 946 -12.01 -93.36 -43.35
CA TYR A 946 -12.97 -94.30 -42.76
C TYR A 946 -14.06 -94.71 -43.75
N THR A 947 -14.71 -93.76 -44.45
CA THR A 947 -15.69 -94.08 -45.50
C THR A 947 -15.06 -94.82 -46.67
N GLY A 948 -13.80 -94.53 -47.01
CA GLY A 948 -13.01 -95.28 -48.00
C GLY A 948 -12.75 -96.72 -47.54
N ALA A 949 -12.36 -96.94 -46.29
CA ALA A 949 -12.14 -98.27 -45.73
C ALA A 949 -13.43 -99.09 -45.61
N VAL A 950 -14.54 -98.46 -45.22
CA VAL A 950 -15.87 -99.09 -45.19
C VAL A 950 -16.35 -99.45 -46.60
N SER A 951 -16.06 -98.61 -47.61
CA SER A 951 -16.34 -98.91 -49.02
C SER A 951 -15.41 -99.98 -49.61
N GLY A 952 -14.26 -100.25 -48.99
CA GLY A 952 -13.27 -101.23 -49.43
C GLY A 952 -13.49 -102.66 -48.92
N MET A 953 -14.46 -102.90 -48.04
CA MET A 953 -14.66 -104.18 -47.35
C MET A 953 -16.02 -104.85 -47.68
N GLY A 954 -16.35 -104.96 -48.97
CA GLY A 954 -17.55 -105.66 -49.44
C GLY A 954 -17.44 -106.10 -50.90
N THR A 955 -17.33 -107.40 -51.15
CA THR A 955 -17.19 -107.99 -52.50
C THR A 955 -18.43 -108.78 -52.92
N ALA A 956 -18.67 -108.83 -54.24
CA ALA A 956 -19.75 -109.54 -54.94
C ALA A 956 -21.18 -108.99 -54.69
N ASN A 957 -22.08 -108.92 -55.69
CA ASN A 957 -21.97 -109.28 -57.10
C ASN A 957 -22.87 -108.35 -57.98
N PRO A 958 -22.76 -108.38 -59.33
CA PRO A 958 -23.18 -107.28 -60.20
C PRO A 958 -24.57 -107.45 -60.83
N ASP A 959 -25.11 -106.35 -61.40
CA ASP A 959 -25.63 -106.44 -62.78
C ASP A 959 -25.64 -105.08 -63.54
N LEU A 960 -25.46 -105.18 -64.87
CA LEU A 960 -25.70 -104.24 -65.98
C LEU A 960 -25.25 -102.75 -65.95
N LEU A 961 -24.29 -102.49 -66.84
CA LEU A 961 -23.79 -101.24 -67.46
C LEU A 961 -24.79 -100.66 -68.53
N PRO A 962 -24.43 -99.64 -69.37
CA PRO A 962 -23.85 -98.32 -69.09
C PRO A 962 -24.48 -97.15 -69.90
N VAL A 963 -24.41 -95.92 -69.37
CA VAL A 963 -24.23 -94.64 -70.13
C VAL A 963 -23.54 -93.66 -69.16
N GLY A 964 -22.51 -92.89 -69.51
CA GLY A 964 -21.68 -92.83 -70.71
C GLY A 964 -20.69 -91.68 -70.52
N GLU A 965 -19.39 -91.94 -70.68
CA GLU A 965 -18.33 -90.95 -70.44
C GLU A 965 -18.20 -89.97 -71.61
N ASP A 966 -17.95 -88.70 -71.30
CA ASP A 966 -16.75 -88.05 -71.83
C ASP A 966 -16.30 -86.90 -70.91
N CYS A 967 -14.99 -86.75 -70.73
CA CYS A 967 -14.37 -85.77 -69.83
C CYS A 967 -14.28 -84.38 -70.51
N THR A 968 -14.08 -83.27 -69.81
CA THR A 968 -12.71 -82.89 -69.36
C THR A 968 -12.65 -81.63 -68.49
N HIS A 969 -11.76 -81.72 -67.49
CA HIS A 969 -10.94 -80.68 -66.86
C HIS A 969 -11.55 -79.45 -66.16
N SER A 970 -10.84 -79.05 -65.11
CA SER A 970 -11.17 -78.01 -64.14
C SER A 970 -10.70 -76.61 -64.55
N GLU A 971 -11.13 -75.65 -63.70
CA GLU A 971 -10.35 -74.52 -63.18
C GLU A 971 -10.49 -73.10 -63.77
N GLN A 972 -10.87 -72.21 -62.84
CA GLN A 972 -10.44 -70.82 -62.63
C GLN A 972 -11.17 -69.63 -63.31
N GLN A 973 -11.63 -68.74 -62.42
CA GLN A 973 -11.75 -67.27 -62.50
C GLN A 973 -12.83 -66.63 -63.41
N GLY A 974 -13.71 -65.85 -62.78
CA GLY A 974 -14.66 -64.94 -63.46
C GLY A 974 -15.75 -64.36 -62.56
N HIS A 975 -15.60 -63.09 -62.20
CA HIS A 975 -16.57 -62.13 -61.64
C HIS A 975 -18.03 -62.23 -62.17
N THR A 976 -19.11 -61.77 -61.49
CA THR A 976 -19.29 -61.05 -60.19
C THR A 976 -20.76 -61.16 -59.70
N ASP A 977 -21.04 -60.51 -58.56
CA ASP A 977 -22.32 -59.89 -58.16
C ASP A 977 -23.37 -60.72 -57.40
N SER A 978 -24.14 -60.15 -56.46
CA SER A 978 -23.89 -59.02 -55.52
C SER A 978 -25.12 -58.87 -54.60
N GLU A 979 -25.01 -59.14 -53.29
CA GLU A 979 -26.01 -58.68 -52.31
C GLU A 979 -25.41 -58.18 -50.98
N LEU A 980 -25.66 -56.89 -50.73
CA LEU A 980 -26.03 -56.26 -49.45
C LEU A 980 -25.05 -56.21 -48.25
N SER A 981 -24.65 -54.95 -47.98
CA SER A 981 -24.63 -54.30 -46.65
C SER A 981 -23.41 -54.49 -45.73
N GLY A 982 -22.89 -53.38 -45.21
CA GLY A 982 -21.79 -53.34 -44.24
C GLY A 982 -21.10 -51.97 -44.16
N VAL A 983 -21.61 -51.07 -43.31
CA VAL A 983 -21.11 -49.69 -43.13
C VAL A 983 -19.65 -49.65 -42.66
N THR A 984 -18.79 -48.95 -43.39
CA THR A 984 -17.49 -48.43 -42.88
C THR A 984 -17.22 -47.02 -43.39
N GLY A 985 -17.28 -46.03 -42.51
CA GLY A 985 -16.71 -44.71 -42.71
C GLY A 985 -15.43 -44.57 -41.91
N ALA A 986 -14.29 -44.34 -42.58
CA ALA A 986 -13.00 -44.09 -41.94
C ALA A 986 -12.19 -43.12 -42.81
N GLU A 987 -12.09 -41.86 -42.40
CA GLU A 987 -11.30 -40.85 -43.09
C GLU A 987 -9.81 -41.08 -42.82
N ALA A 988 -9.05 -41.42 -43.87
CA ALA A 988 -7.60 -41.50 -43.78
C ALA A 988 -6.99 -40.10 -43.93
N LEU A 989 -6.56 -39.50 -42.81
CA LEU A 989 -5.86 -38.22 -42.83
C LEU A 989 -4.39 -38.42 -43.25
N GLU A 990 -3.98 -37.86 -44.38
CA GLU A 990 -2.56 -37.86 -44.77
C GLU A 990 -1.73 -37.04 -43.77
N LEU A 991 -0.64 -37.64 -43.26
CA LEU A 991 0.39 -36.91 -42.53
C LEU A 991 1.77 -37.26 -43.05
N VAL A 992 2.13 -36.63 -44.17
CA VAL A 992 3.48 -36.63 -44.73
C VAL A 992 4.43 -36.01 -43.72
N HIS A 993 5.50 -36.73 -43.31
CA HIS A 993 6.80 -36.12 -42.99
C HIS A 993 7.98 -37.12 -43.14
N GLN A 994 8.73 -36.94 -44.23
CA GLN A 994 10.20 -36.89 -44.30
C GLN A 994 11.04 -37.89 -43.47
N ALA A 995 11.65 -38.86 -44.16
CA ALA A 995 12.75 -39.67 -43.62
C ALA A 995 14.11 -38.95 -43.73
N GLY A 996 14.97 -39.13 -42.72
CA GLY A 996 16.39 -38.74 -42.72
C GLY A 996 17.27 -39.92 -42.26
N PRO A 997 18.33 -40.32 -42.99
CA PRO A 997 19.04 -41.57 -42.71
C PRO A 997 20.34 -41.41 -41.90
N SER A 998 20.58 -42.29 -40.94
CA SER A 998 21.90 -42.47 -40.32
C SER A 998 22.13 -43.89 -39.73
N THR A 999 22.75 -44.75 -40.55
CA THR A 999 23.91 -45.60 -40.20
C THR A 999 24.02 -46.31 -38.84
N GLY A 1000 24.10 -47.65 -38.88
CA GLY A 1000 25.35 -48.32 -38.48
C GLY A 1000 25.29 -49.40 -37.38
N LEU A 1001 25.88 -50.57 -37.69
CA LEU A 1001 26.52 -51.56 -36.79
C LEU A 1001 25.61 -52.34 -35.80
N GLU A 1002 25.99 -53.55 -35.32
CA GLU A 1002 26.57 -54.72 -36.02
C GLU A 1002 26.34 -55.99 -35.16
N ALA A 1003 26.56 -57.17 -35.76
CA ALA A 1003 26.94 -58.48 -35.16
C ALA A 1003 26.30 -58.99 -33.85
N GLY A 1004 25.74 -60.21 -33.88
CA GLY A 1004 25.23 -60.91 -32.69
C GLY A 1004 24.93 -62.41 -32.89
N SER A 1005 25.82 -63.17 -33.54
CA SER A 1005 25.59 -64.58 -33.91
C SER A 1005 26.28 -65.60 -33.01
N SER A 1006 25.54 -66.56 -32.47
CA SER A 1006 25.97 -67.90 -32.02
C SER A 1006 24.76 -68.84 -32.12
N GLN A 1007 24.76 -70.03 -32.75
CA GLN A 1007 25.66 -71.20 -32.68
C GLN A 1007 25.68 -71.85 -31.27
N THR A 1008 25.54 -73.17 -31.07
CA THR A 1008 25.42 -74.32 -32.00
C THR A 1008 24.93 -75.60 -31.30
N ARG A 1009 24.68 -76.67 -32.09
CA ARG A 1009 24.57 -78.12 -31.73
C ARG A 1009 23.20 -78.58 -31.16
N SER A 1010 22.59 -79.70 -31.58
CA SER A 1010 23.04 -81.09 -31.85
C SER A 1010 23.14 -81.91 -30.55
N SER A 1011 22.61 -83.13 -30.41
CA SER A 1011 21.83 -84.01 -31.32
C SER A 1011 21.36 -85.27 -30.56
N GLY A 1012 20.31 -85.98 -31.00
CA GLY A 1012 20.11 -87.36 -30.54
C GLY A 1012 18.78 -88.05 -30.87
N SER A 1013 18.90 -89.34 -31.19
CA SER A 1013 17.90 -90.42 -31.10
C SER A 1013 16.54 -90.28 -31.82
N VAL A 1014 16.38 -91.07 -32.88
CA VAL A 1014 15.05 -91.57 -33.30
C VAL A 1014 14.71 -92.78 -32.43
N GLN A 1015 13.58 -92.75 -31.74
CA GLN A 1015 12.86 -93.98 -31.35
C GLN A 1015 11.44 -93.95 -31.91
N THR A 1016 11.05 -95.07 -32.50
CA THR A 1016 9.71 -95.31 -33.04
C THR A 1016 8.76 -95.73 -31.93
N GLU A 1017 7.69 -94.97 -31.73
CA GLU A 1017 6.47 -95.52 -31.14
C GLU A 1017 5.24 -94.89 -31.82
N SER A 1018 4.27 -95.73 -32.17
CA SER A 1018 3.13 -95.37 -33.02
C SER A 1018 1.86 -95.19 -32.21
N SER A 1019 1.49 -93.94 -31.94
CA SER A 1019 0.21 -93.52 -31.36
C SER A 1019 -0.37 -92.35 -32.18
N PRO A 1020 -1.68 -92.05 -32.10
CA PRO A 1020 -2.34 -91.22 -33.11
C PRO A 1020 -1.96 -89.73 -33.04
N LYS A 1021 -1.82 -89.10 -34.21
CA LYS A 1021 -1.48 -87.66 -34.35
C LYS A 1021 -2.59 -86.71 -33.88
N GLU A 1022 -3.81 -87.21 -33.72
CA GLU A 1022 -5.04 -86.48 -33.38
C GLU A 1022 -4.89 -85.62 -32.10
N ASP A 1023 -4.04 -86.07 -31.17
CA ASP A 1023 -3.77 -85.38 -29.90
C ASP A 1023 -2.90 -84.11 -30.04
N CYS A 1024 -2.17 -83.93 -31.14
CA CYS A 1024 -1.20 -82.83 -31.30
C CYS A 1024 -1.89 -81.47 -31.47
N THR A 1025 -2.69 -81.34 -32.53
CA THR A 1025 -3.46 -80.13 -32.86
C THR A 1025 -4.43 -79.78 -31.73
N ALA A 1026 -5.04 -80.78 -31.09
CA ALA A 1026 -5.91 -80.61 -29.94
C ALA A 1026 -5.18 -80.04 -28.72
N LYS A 1027 -3.95 -80.49 -28.41
CA LYS A 1027 -3.15 -79.96 -27.30
C LYS A 1027 -2.68 -78.53 -27.58
N GLN A 1028 -2.31 -78.20 -28.82
CA GLN A 1028 -2.00 -76.82 -29.22
C GLN A 1028 -3.20 -75.89 -29.04
N ILE A 1029 -4.40 -76.31 -29.44
CA ILE A 1029 -5.65 -75.55 -29.21
C ILE A 1029 -5.91 -75.37 -27.71
N MET A 1030 -5.79 -76.41 -26.90
CA MET A 1030 -5.99 -76.34 -25.45
C MET A 1030 -4.99 -75.41 -24.76
N GLN A 1031 -3.72 -75.41 -25.19
CA GLN A 1031 -2.70 -74.51 -24.64
C GLN A 1031 -2.94 -73.05 -25.06
N LEU A 1032 -3.22 -72.80 -26.35
CA LEU A 1032 -3.50 -71.44 -26.84
C LEU A 1032 -4.78 -70.85 -26.20
N LEU A 1033 -5.80 -71.68 -25.95
CA LEU A 1033 -6.97 -71.30 -25.16
C LEU A 1033 -6.61 -70.95 -23.71
N HIS A 1034 -5.69 -71.69 -23.08
CA HIS A 1034 -5.22 -71.37 -21.73
C HIS A 1034 -4.45 -70.04 -21.68
N GLU A 1035 -3.62 -69.75 -22.70
CA GLU A 1035 -2.90 -68.49 -22.84
C GLU A 1035 -3.82 -67.30 -23.13
N ILE A 1036 -4.90 -67.50 -23.89
CA ILE A 1036 -5.97 -66.49 -24.10
C ILE A 1036 -6.79 -66.28 -22.82
N GLN A 1037 -7.00 -67.34 -22.02
CA GLN A 1037 -7.76 -67.27 -20.77
C GLN A 1037 -6.97 -66.63 -19.61
N ASN A 1038 -5.65 -66.77 -19.58
CA ASN A 1038 -4.76 -66.27 -18.52
C ASN A 1038 -3.68 -65.30 -19.06
N PRO A 1039 -4.04 -64.14 -19.66
CA PRO A 1039 -3.07 -63.21 -20.25
C PRO A 1039 -2.10 -62.58 -19.22
N GLN A 1040 -2.43 -62.61 -17.93
CA GLN A 1040 -1.58 -62.10 -16.84
C GLN A 1040 -0.38 -63.00 -16.50
N GLY A 1041 -0.22 -64.17 -17.15
CA GLY A 1041 0.89 -65.09 -16.89
C GLY A 1041 2.26 -64.61 -17.36
N ALA A 1042 2.32 -63.62 -18.26
CA ALA A 1042 3.57 -62.98 -18.70
C ALA A 1042 3.87 -61.73 -17.84
N LEU A 1043 5.12 -61.59 -17.37
CA LEU A 1043 5.51 -60.57 -16.38
C LEU A 1043 5.36 -59.12 -16.88
N ARG A 1044 4.18 -58.50 -16.68
CA ARG A 1044 4.00 -57.04 -16.67
C ARG A 1044 3.00 -56.61 -15.60
N SER A 1045 3.51 -56.11 -14.47
CA SER A 1045 2.71 -55.49 -13.42
C SER A 1045 2.11 -54.16 -13.89
N HIS A 1046 0.81 -53.93 -13.65
CA HIS A 1046 0.18 -52.64 -13.90
C HIS A 1046 0.71 -51.57 -12.93
N PRO A 1047 1.14 -50.37 -13.40
CA PRO A 1047 1.65 -49.32 -12.50
C PRO A 1047 0.60 -48.63 -11.61
N PHE A 1048 -0.70 -48.82 -11.89
CA PHE A 1048 -1.79 -48.11 -11.21
C PHE A 1048 -2.40 -48.95 -10.07
N SER A 1049 -1.75 -48.91 -8.90
CA SER A 1049 -2.33 -49.35 -7.62
C SER A 1049 -1.81 -48.53 -6.44
N GLY A 1050 -1.48 -47.25 -6.69
CA GLY A 1050 -1.10 -46.26 -5.68
C GLY A 1050 -1.64 -44.87 -6.06
N GLU A 1051 -1.83 -44.03 -5.04
CA GLU A 1051 -2.18 -42.60 -5.16
C GLU A 1051 -3.51 -42.25 -5.87
N ASN A 1052 -4.64 -42.48 -5.17
CA ASN A 1052 -5.89 -41.74 -5.42
C ASN A 1052 -5.80 -40.34 -4.78
N PRO A 1053 -5.73 -39.22 -5.53
CA PRO A 1053 -5.36 -37.91 -4.98
C PRO A 1053 -6.57 -37.11 -4.46
N CYS A 1054 -7.37 -37.68 -3.55
CA CYS A 1054 -8.52 -37.00 -2.92
C CYS A 1054 -8.91 -37.54 -1.53
N ILE A 1055 -7.95 -37.92 -0.69
CA ILE A 1055 -8.20 -38.29 0.72
C ILE A 1055 -7.58 -37.22 1.64
N PRO A 1056 -8.37 -36.50 2.46
CA PRO A 1056 -7.85 -35.56 3.45
C PRO A 1056 -6.98 -36.25 4.52
N PHE A 1057 -6.01 -35.52 5.07
CA PHE A 1057 -4.91 -35.99 5.92
C PHE A 1057 -5.28 -36.82 7.19
N PHE A 1058 -6.56 -36.88 7.56
CA PHE A 1058 -7.06 -37.58 8.74
C PHE A 1058 -7.62 -38.99 8.45
N TYR A 1059 -7.52 -39.48 7.21
CA TYR A 1059 -8.00 -40.81 6.82
C TYR A 1059 -6.92 -41.61 6.10
N ARG A 1060 -6.79 -42.89 6.48
CA ARG A 1060 -6.03 -43.92 5.76
C ARG A 1060 -6.84 -45.23 5.82
N PRO A 1061 -6.99 -45.99 4.72
CA PRO A 1061 -7.59 -47.31 4.76
C PRO A 1061 -6.73 -48.31 5.56
N ASP A 1062 -7.38 -49.31 6.14
CA ASP A 1062 -6.73 -50.52 6.64
C ASP A 1062 -6.46 -51.52 5.50
N GLU A 1063 -5.76 -52.62 5.75
CA GLU A 1063 -5.45 -53.68 4.77
C GLU A 1063 -6.70 -54.43 4.22
N GLN A 1064 -7.90 -54.08 4.69
CA GLN A 1064 -9.20 -54.58 4.21
C GLN A 1064 -10.14 -53.45 3.73
N ASP A 1065 -9.58 -52.28 3.41
CA ASP A 1065 -10.29 -51.12 2.79
C ASP A 1065 -11.40 -50.48 3.67
N GLU A 1066 -11.45 -50.79 4.96
CA GLU A 1066 -12.29 -50.09 5.94
C GLU A 1066 -11.66 -48.76 6.39
N VAL A 1067 -12.49 -47.71 6.52
CA VAL A 1067 -12.08 -46.37 6.96
C VAL A 1067 -12.54 -46.12 8.40
N LYS A 1068 -11.59 -45.95 9.32
CA LYS A 1068 -11.85 -45.65 10.75
C LYS A 1068 -11.38 -44.23 11.08
N ILE A 1069 -12.19 -43.48 11.83
CA ILE A 1069 -11.85 -42.14 12.32
C ILE A 1069 -10.98 -42.28 13.56
N LEU A 1070 -9.75 -41.73 13.54
CA LEU A 1070 -9.03 -41.43 14.78
C LEU A 1070 -9.36 -40.00 15.22
N VAL A 1071 -9.84 -39.86 16.45
CA VAL A 1071 -9.95 -38.58 17.16
C VAL A 1071 -8.81 -38.48 18.16
N VAL A 1072 -8.00 -37.43 18.06
CA VAL A 1072 -7.01 -36.97 19.04
C VAL A 1072 -7.09 -35.44 19.09
#